data_AF-A0A351ULE6-F1
#
_entry.id   AF-A0A351ULE6-F1
#
_cell.length_a   1.000
_cell.length_b   1.000
_cell.length_c   1.000
_cell.angle_alpha   90.00
_cell.angle_beta   90.00
_cell.angle_gamma   90.00
#
_symmetry.space_group_name_H-M   'P 1'
#
loop_
_entity.id
_entity.type
_entity.pdbx_description
1 polymer ?
#
loop_
_entity_poly.entity_id
_entity_poly.type
_entity_poly.pdbx_seq_one_letter_code
_entity_poly.pdbx_strand_id
1 'polypeptide(L)'
;MPLVRKKISVKGVVQGVGFRPHIYKLADLHSINGWVKNDASGVTIEAEGDGPSVEAFIRDIKLKKPAASRVDSVSASILRPTGGRGFAIAKSGGRAPAGAIIPADLALCADCRRELLSPADRRYLYPFTNCTNCGPRFTIVKRVPYDRPATTMAAFKMCPDCRAEYENPLDRRFHAQPNACPACGPAVKLVSAAGTATGAAALAGTAALILSGKAGALQSLGGFHLCCRADSAKAVAGLRRAKERPHKPFAVMVPSPAAARRLCFLTRLEAAALSSPEAPVVMLRRRSRAFEAVAPGLSRLGVMLPYTPLHAALFRLLAQKGFDGPLVMTSGNFRDEPICKDLPEVKARLSGVAAFSLSHDRPIHNRVDDSVAFEAAGELRLARRARGYVPSAVKLACGGAPVLACGADLKNAFCLTRGAEAFLSQHIGDLAEPHNQAFFGETLAKMRGLLKVSPAVTAYDLHPLYASSALARALPGKKIQVQHHAAHALSAAAEHKLEGPFLAAVFDGTGYGTDGRIWGGEFLAFGDGTWRRAGHLKYFRLPGGEAAVHEIWRSAFSLLSSLPGGLRSAQFLKGVPAGNLRALSRMLAAGLNSPETSSMGRLFDAVSCVAGLRREATYEGQAPMELESLFKTRSRDPY
;
A
#
# COMPACT_ATOMS: atom_id res chain seq x y z
N MET A 1 -44.64 5.29 26.47
CA MET A 1 -44.64 4.69 25.12
C MET A 1 -44.29 3.21 25.24
N PRO A 2 -44.80 2.32 24.37
CA PRO A 2 -44.46 0.91 24.43
C PRO A 2 -42.96 0.71 24.18
N LEU A 3 -42.31 -0.06 25.04
CA LEU A 3 -40.90 -0.44 24.88
C LEU A 3 -40.77 -1.39 23.69
N VAL A 4 -39.77 -1.14 22.85
CA VAL A 4 -39.40 -2.00 21.73
C VAL A 4 -38.03 -2.59 22.04
N ARG A 5 -37.90 -3.91 21.90
CA ARG A 5 -36.61 -4.60 21.98
C ARG A 5 -36.26 -5.18 20.62
N LYS A 6 -35.05 -4.93 20.16
CA LYS A 6 -34.52 -5.49 18.90
C LYS A 6 -33.20 -6.19 19.12
N LYS A 7 -33.05 -7.34 18.45
CA LYS A 7 -31.74 -7.95 18.21
C LYS A 7 -31.23 -7.47 16.86
N ILE A 8 -30.12 -6.75 16.89
CA ILE A 8 -29.47 -6.15 15.73
C ILE A 8 -28.17 -6.92 15.46
N SER A 9 -27.99 -7.38 14.23
CA SER A 9 -26.78 -8.03 13.77
C SER A 9 -26.09 -7.18 12.71
N VAL A 10 -24.84 -6.83 12.98
CA VAL A 10 -23.98 -5.99 12.14
C VAL A 10 -22.83 -6.83 11.59
N LYS A 11 -22.71 -6.88 10.26
CA LYS A 11 -21.62 -7.60 9.57
C LYS A 11 -20.67 -6.61 8.88
N GLY A 12 -19.41 -7.01 8.76
CA GLY A 12 -18.35 -6.27 8.05
C GLY A 12 -17.05 -6.17 8.84
N VAL A 13 -16.25 -5.14 8.57
CA VAL A 13 -15.05 -4.80 9.36
C VAL A 13 -15.49 -4.03 10.60
N VAL A 14 -16.00 -4.76 11.60
CA VAL A 14 -16.59 -4.19 12.84
C VAL A 14 -15.93 -4.73 14.11
N GLN A 15 -14.87 -5.53 13.98
CA GLN A 15 -14.09 -6.05 15.10
C GLN A 15 -12.69 -5.44 15.10
N GLY A 16 -12.12 -5.15 16.28
CA GLY A 16 -10.78 -4.53 16.38
C GLY A 16 -10.70 -3.05 15.94
N VAL A 17 -11.84 -2.42 15.66
CA VAL A 17 -11.96 -1.06 15.08
C VAL A 17 -12.73 -0.09 15.98
N GLY A 18 -12.80 -0.37 17.29
CA GLY A 18 -13.52 0.47 18.25
C GLY A 18 -15.05 0.40 18.17
N PHE A 19 -15.62 -0.59 17.47
CA PHE A 19 -17.06 -0.66 17.23
C PHE A 19 -17.88 -0.85 18.51
N ARG A 20 -17.53 -1.81 19.38
CA ARG A 20 -18.22 -2.02 20.68
C ARG A 20 -18.27 -0.76 21.56
N PRO A 21 -17.15 -0.06 21.83
CA PRO A 21 -17.20 1.23 22.54
C PRO A 21 -18.08 2.26 21.84
N HIS A 22 -18.04 2.32 20.51
CA HIS A 22 -18.89 3.23 19.76
C HIS A 22 -20.38 2.91 19.94
N ILE A 23 -20.75 1.64 19.88
CA ILE A 23 -22.13 1.19 20.16
C ILE A 23 -22.55 1.55 21.58
N TYR A 24 -21.68 1.35 22.56
CA TYR A 24 -21.96 1.75 23.94
C TYR A 24 -22.23 3.25 24.07
N LYS A 25 -21.40 4.09 23.45
CA LYS A 25 -21.58 5.56 23.43
C LYS A 25 -22.86 5.98 22.71
N LEU A 26 -23.20 5.31 21.60
CA LEU A 26 -24.47 5.55 20.91
C LEU A 26 -25.67 5.13 21.77
N ALA A 27 -25.55 4.02 22.49
CA ALA A 27 -26.62 3.55 23.35
C ALA A 27 -26.88 4.54 24.49
N ASP A 28 -25.82 5.05 25.11
CA ASP A 28 -25.89 6.11 26.12
C ASP A 28 -26.53 7.39 25.55
N LEU A 29 -26.08 7.87 24.38
CA LEU A 29 -26.63 9.05 23.71
C LEU A 29 -28.14 8.94 23.41
N HIS A 30 -28.60 7.74 23.06
CA HIS A 30 -30.00 7.47 22.70
C HIS A 30 -30.81 6.86 23.86
N SER A 31 -30.27 6.81 25.08
CA SER A 31 -30.93 6.21 26.26
C SER A 31 -31.41 4.76 26.04
N ILE A 32 -30.61 3.97 25.32
CA ILE A 32 -30.91 2.57 24.98
C ILE A 32 -30.36 1.63 26.05
N ASN A 33 -31.19 0.70 26.50
CA ASN A 33 -30.79 -0.39 27.37
C ASN A 33 -30.42 -1.65 26.58
N GLY A 34 -29.61 -2.52 27.16
CA GLY A 34 -29.25 -3.81 26.56
C GLY A 34 -27.75 -4.07 26.54
N TRP A 35 -27.24 -4.62 25.44
CA TRP A 35 -25.83 -4.99 25.37
C TRP A 35 -25.29 -5.09 23.94
N VAL A 36 -23.96 -5.02 23.83
CA VAL A 36 -23.22 -5.32 22.59
C VAL A 36 -22.16 -6.39 22.84
N LYS A 37 -22.02 -7.33 21.90
CA LYS A 37 -20.94 -8.32 21.91
C LYS A 37 -20.37 -8.57 20.52
N ASN A 38 -19.11 -9.01 20.49
CA ASN A 38 -18.54 -9.61 19.29
C ASN A 38 -18.92 -11.10 19.27
N ASP A 39 -19.27 -11.60 18.09
CA ASP A 39 -19.46 -13.02 17.84
C ASP A 39 -18.80 -13.46 16.52
N ALA A 40 -19.02 -14.73 16.17
CA ALA A 40 -18.54 -15.38 14.96
C ALA A 40 -18.89 -14.65 13.64
N SER A 41 -19.99 -13.91 13.62
CA SER A 41 -20.61 -13.34 12.43
C SER A 41 -20.42 -11.82 12.32
N GLY A 42 -19.89 -11.18 13.36
CA GLY A 42 -19.65 -9.74 13.42
C GLY A 42 -19.92 -9.18 14.82
N VAL A 43 -20.85 -8.22 14.90
CA VAL A 43 -21.29 -7.61 16.15
C VAL A 43 -22.79 -7.84 16.32
N THR A 44 -23.19 -8.40 17.46
CA THR A 44 -24.60 -8.54 17.84
C THR A 44 -24.91 -7.57 18.97
N ILE A 45 -26.04 -6.89 18.85
CA ILE A 45 -26.53 -5.88 19.77
C ILE A 45 -27.95 -6.26 20.18
N GLU A 46 -28.26 -6.21 21.46
CA GLU A 46 -29.63 -6.11 21.93
C GLU A 46 -29.88 -4.69 22.40
N ALA A 47 -30.90 -4.06 21.83
CA ALA A 47 -31.29 -2.68 22.12
C ALA A 47 -32.76 -2.65 22.54
N GLU A 48 -33.03 -2.06 23.69
CA GLU A 48 -34.36 -1.88 24.26
C GLU A 48 -34.56 -0.42 24.68
N GLY A 49 -35.66 0.18 24.25
CA GLY A 49 -36.01 1.57 24.54
C GLY A 49 -37.37 1.94 23.96
N ASP A 50 -37.71 3.22 23.92
CA ASP A 50 -38.86 3.66 23.13
C ASP A 50 -38.58 3.47 21.63
N GLY A 51 -39.65 3.22 20.85
CA GLY A 51 -39.54 2.95 19.42
C GLY A 51 -38.71 3.99 18.64
N PRO A 52 -38.99 5.30 18.77
CA PRO A 52 -38.20 6.36 18.13
C PRO A 52 -36.70 6.30 18.46
N SER A 53 -36.32 6.13 19.73
CA SER A 53 -34.91 6.05 20.14
C SER A 53 -34.22 4.81 19.57
N VAL A 54 -34.88 3.66 19.55
CA VAL A 54 -34.32 2.42 18.98
C VAL A 54 -34.08 2.56 17.47
N GLU A 55 -34.99 3.19 16.73
CA GLU A 55 -34.80 3.46 15.29
C GLU A 55 -33.68 4.49 15.04
N ALA A 56 -33.62 5.55 15.86
CA ALA A 56 -32.56 6.55 15.78
C ALA A 56 -31.17 5.93 16.04
N PHE A 57 -31.08 5.06 17.04
CA PHE A 57 -29.89 4.28 17.35
C PHE A 57 -29.46 3.38 16.18
N ILE A 58 -30.38 2.60 15.58
CA ILE A 58 -30.09 1.74 14.43
C ILE A 58 -29.60 2.54 13.22
N ARG A 59 -30.22 3.70 12.97
CA ARG A 59 -29.80 4.62 11.91
C ARG A 59 -28.39 5.15 12.16
N ASP A 60 -28.12 5.58 13.39
CA ASP A 60 -26.82 6.15 13.77
C ASP A 60 -25.69 5.12 13.77
N ILE A 61 -25.96 3.83 14.00
CA ILE A 61 -24.97 2.76 13.82
C ILE A 61 -24.39 2.77 12.40
N LYS A 62 -25.20 3.10 11.38
CA LYS A 62 -24.74 3.20 9.98
C LYS A 62 -24.05 4.53 9.70
N LEU A 63 -24.65 5.63 10.17
CA LEU A 63 -24.23 7.00 9.81
C LEU A 63 -23.00 7.47 10.59
N LYS A 64 -22.91 7.14 11.88
CA LYS A 64 -21.88 7.65 12.81
C LYS A 64 -20.77 6.62 13.09
N LYS A 65 -20.72 5.53 12.32
CA LYS A 65 -19.78 4.42 12.50
C LYS A 65 -18.31 4.91 12.63
N PRO A 66 -17.46 4.21 13.40
CA PRO A 66 -16.04 4.54 13.48
C PRO A 66 -15.39 4.60 12.10
N ALA A 67 -14.49 5.55 11.87
CA ALA A 67 -13.77 5.70 10.60
C ALA A 67 -13.00 4.44 10.19
N ALA A 68 -12.52 3.69 11.19
CA ALA A 68 -11.83 2.41 11.00
C ALA A 68 -12.75 1.25 10.61
N SER A 69 -14.08 1.44 10.64
CA SER A 69 -15.07 0.38 10.45
C SER A 69 -15.76 0.44 9.09
N ARG A 70 -16.06 -0.75 8.57
CA ARG A 70 -16.92 -0.90 7.40
C ARG A 70 -18.10 -1.79 7.76
N VAL A 71 -19.27 -1.19 7.79
CA VAL A 71 -20.54 -1.89 7.97
C VAL A 71 -21.04 -2.32 6.60
N ASP A 72 -21.04 -3.64 6.36
CA ASP A 72 -21.49 -4.24 5.11
C ASP A 72 -23.01 -4.50 5.15
N SER A 73 -23.56 -4.90 6.31
CA SER A 73 -25.00 -5.03 6.51
C SER A 73 -25.40 -4.82 7.97
N VAL A 74 -26.64 -4.36 8.17
CA VAL A 74 -27.30 -4.29 9.48
C VAL A 74 -28.68 -4.89 9.31
N SER A 75 -28.99 -5.92 10.09
CA SER A 75 -30.30 -6.56 10.15
C SER A 75 -30.83 -6.45 11.57
N ALA A 76 -32.14 -6.30 11.72
CA ALA A 76 -32.78 -6.21 13.03
C ALA A 76 -34.00 -7.11 13.08
N SER A 77 -34.22 -7.77 14.21
CA SER A 77 -35.38 -8.61 14.50
C SER A 77 -35.99 -8.20 15.83
N ILE A 78 -37.31 -8.24 15.94
CA ILE A 78 -38.04 -7.85 17.14
C ILE A 78 -37.93 -8.96 18.18
N LEU A 79 -37.72 -8.57 19.43
CA LEU A 79 -37.74 -9.44 20.61
C LEU A 79 -38.80 -8.97 21.60
N ARG A 80 -39.16 -9.83 22.55
CA ARG A 80 -40.02 -9.43 23.68
C ARG A 80 -39.25 -8.49 24.63
N PRO A 81 -39.80 -7.31 24.98
CA PRO A 81 -39.21 -6.40 25.96
C PRO A 81 -39.02 -7.07 27.32
N THR A 82 -37.97 -6.69 28.04
CA THR A 82 -37.58 -7.25 29.35
C THR A 82 -37.60 -6.26 30.50
N GLY A 83 -37.67 -4.95 30.22
CA GLY A 83 -37.59 -3.88 31.23
C GLY A 83 -36.18 -3.70 31.80
N GLY A 84 -35.15 -4.08 31.04
CA GLY A 84 -33.76 -4.02 31.50
C GLY A 84 -33.28 -2.57 31.71
N ARG A 85 -32.34 -2.37 32.64
CA ARG A 85 -31.71 -1.07 32.89
C ARG A 85 -30.22 -1.09 32.54
N GLY A 86 -29.77 -0.04 31.87
CA GLY A 86 -28.39 0.17 31.45
C GLY A 86 -28.02 -0.57 30.18
N PHE A 87 -26.87 -0.20 29.63
CA PHE A 87 -26.26 -0.84 28.47
C PHE A 87 -24.90 -1.42 28.86
N ALA A 88 -24.56 -2.61 28.38
CA ALA A 88 -23.30 -3.28 28.73
C ALA A 88 -22.53 -3.77 27.51
N ILE A 89 -21.19 -3.78 27.61
CA ILE A 89 -20.35 -4.49 26.65
C ILE A 89 -20.15 -5.90 27.18
N ALA A 90 -20.90 -6.86 26.65
CA ALA A 90 -20.87 -8.23 27.11
C ALA A 90 -19.57 -8.93 26.69
N LYS A 91 -19.13 -9.91 27.50
CA LYS A 91 -17.98 -10.76 27.16
C LYS A 91 -18.26 -11.47 25.83
N SER A 92 -17.28 -11.45 24.92
CA SER A 92 -17.35 -12.20 23.67
C SER A 92 -17.57 -13.69 23.99
N GLY A 93 -18.57 -14.32 23.36
CA GLY A 93 -18.94 -15.72 23.62
C GLY A 93 -19.01 -16.55 22.33
N GLY A 94 -18.66 -17.84 22.44
CA GLY A 94 -18.66 -18.82 21.35
C GLY A 94 -17.24 -19.21 20.89
N ARG A 95 -17.04 -20.47 20.49
CA ARG A 95 -15.85 -20.87 19.71
C ARG A 95 -15.84 -19.99 18.46
N ALA A 96 -14.92 -19.02 18.40
CA ALA A 96 -14.77 -18.19 17.21
C ALA A 96 -14.49 -19.13 16.02
N PRO A 97 -15.36 -19.23 14.99
CA PRO A 97 -14.93 -19.79 13.74
C PRO A 97 -13.78 -18.92 13.21
N ALA A 98 -12.98 -19.49 12.31
CA ALA A 98 -11.72 -18.98 11.80
C ALA A 98 -11.76 -17.59 11.08
N GLY A 99 -12.78 -16.77 11.29
CA GLY A 99 -13.10 -15.55 10.53
C GLY A 99 -12.74 -14.20 11.16
N ALA A 100 -11.92 -14.14 12.22
CA ALA A 100 -11.51 -12.85 12.81
C ALA A 100 -10.76 -11.99 11.77
N ILE A 101 -11.33 -10.83 11.43
CA ILE A 101 -10.75 -9.90 10.46
C ILE A 101 -9.72 -9.02 11.17
N ILE A 102 -8.48 -9.05 10.69
CA ILE A 102 -7.43 -8.15 11.17
C ILE A 102 -7.59 -6.82 10.43
N PRO A 103 -7.76 -5.70 11.15
CA PRO A 103 -7.84 -4.40 10.50
C PRO A 103 -6.49 -4.00 9.90
N ALA A 104 -6.54 -3.23 8.81
CA ALA A 104 -5.36 -2.60 8.25
C ALA A 104 -4.79 -1.53 9.22
N ASP A 105 -3.54 -1.14 9.00
CA ASP A 105 -2.95 -0.02 9.71
C ASP A 105 -3.58 1.30 9.27
N LEU A 106 -3.89 2.17 10.22
CA LEU A 106 -4.61 3.41 9.95
C LEU A 106 -3.79 4.64 10.35
N ALA A 107 -3.91 5.70 9.55
CA ALA A 107 -3.27 6.98 9.76
C ALA A 107 -3.76 7.64 11.06
N LEU A 108 -2.91 8.49 11.64
CA LEU A 108 -3.20 9.31 12.82
C LEU A 108 -4.50 10.10 12.64
N CYS A 109 -5.52 9.80 13.47
CA CYS A 109 -6.79 10.52 13.42
C CYS A 109 -6.66 11.97 13.92
N ALA A 110 -7.65 12.80 13.57
CA ALA A 110 -7.69 14.22 13.93
C ALA A 110 -7.61 14.47 15.45
N ASP A 111 -8.28 13.64 16.25
CA ASP A 111 -8.27 13.80 17.70
C ASP A 111 -6.89 13.53 18.32
N CYS A 112 -6.28 12.40 17.97
CA CYS A 112 -4.93 12.10 18.46
C CYS A 112 -3.90 13.07 17.92
N ARG A 113 -4.11 13.65 16.73
CA ARG A 113 -3.27 14.75 16.22
C ARG A 113 -3.41 16.01 17.08
N ARG A 114 -4.63 16.37 17.50
CA ARG A 114 -4.87 17.52 18.39
C ARG A 114 -4.16 17.34 19.73
N GLU A 115 -4.32 16.16 20.36
CA GLU A 115 -3.62 15.80 21.59
C GLU A 115 -2.10 15.84 21.41
N LEU A 116 -1.57 15.20 20.36
CA LEU A 116 -0.13 15.17 20.04
C LEU A 116 0.49 16.57 19.92
N LEU A 117 -0.27 17.54 19.40
CA LEU A 117 0.20 18.89 19.12
C LEU A 117 -0.11 19.89 20.25
N SER A 118 -0.83 19.47 21.29
CA SER A 118 -1.20 20.30 22.44
C SER A 118 -0.13 20.22 23.54
N PRO A 119 0.56 21.31 23.90
CA PRO A 119 1.59 21.30 24.94
C PRO A 119 1.10 20.87 26.33
N ALA A 120 -0.19 21.06 26.62
CA ALA A 120 -0.80 20.67 27.89
C ALA A 120 -1.17 19.18 27.96
N ASP A 121 -1.18 18.47 26.83
CA ASP A 121 -1.51 17.04 26.80
C ASP A 121 -0.33 16.19 27.25
N ARG A 122 -0.58 15.16 28.07
CA ARG A 122 0.44 14.21 28.54
C ARG A 122 1.12 13.42 27.41
N ARG A 123 0.57 13.45 26.20
CA ARG A 123 1.13 12.84 24.98
C ARG A 123 1.65 13.88 23.98
N TYR A 124 1.91 15.11 24.43
CA TYR A 124 2.55 16.13 23.60
C TYR A 124 3.83 15.60 22.95
N LEU A 125 3.89 15.68 21.62
CA LEU A 125 4.97 15.16 20.75
C LEU A 125 5.31 13.67 20.94
N TYR A 126 4.44 12.87 21.59
CA TYR A 126 4.68 11.45 21.81
C TYR A 126 4.54 10.63 20.51
N PRO A 127 5.62 10.01 19.97
CA PRO A 127 5.63 9.44 18.62
C PRO A 127 4.75 8.20 18.39
N PHE A 128 4.14 7.66 19.43
CA PHE A 128 3.37 6.40 19.38
C PHE A 128 1.92 6.55 19.84
N THR A 129 1.43 7.78 20.07
CA THR A 129 0.03 8.00 20.46
C THR A 129 -0.92 7.39 19.42
N ASN A 130 -1.98 6.76 19.89
CA ASN A 130 -3.04 6.19 19.09
C ASN A 130 -4.32 6.06 19.93
N CYS A 131 -5.42 5.74 19.26
CA CYS A 131 -6.66 5.33 19.89
C CYS A 131 -7.26 4.15 19.12
N THR A 132 -8.47 3.72 19.50
CA THR A 132 -9.18 2.63 18.80
C THR A 132 -9.43 2.89 17.31
N ASN A 133 -9.46 4.16 16.90
CA ASN A 133 -9.75 4.59 15.52
C ASN A 133 -8.51 4.79 14.63
N CYS A 134 -7.29 4.68 15.16
CA CYS A 134 -6.07 4.91 14.37
C CYS A 134 -4.86 4.11 14.85
N GLY A 135 -3.76 4.23 14.11
CA GLY A 135 -2.47 3.65 14.47
C GLY A 135 -2.29 2.23 13.95
N PRO A 136 -1.21 1.55 14.39
CA PRO A 136 -0.82 0.25 13.85
C PRO A 136 -1.79 -0.86 14.26
N ARG A 137 -1.96 -1.81 13.35
CA ARG A 137 -2.78 -3.02 13.49
C ARG A 137 -2.02 -4.18 12.87
N PHE A 138 -2.05 -4.30 11.54
CA PHE A 138 -1.39 -5.37 10.80
C PHE A 138 0.12 -5.41 11.05
N THR A 139 0.80 -4.27 11.14
CA THR A 139 2.26 -4.29 11.34
C THR A 139 2.71 -4.80 12.71
N ILE A 140 1.81 -4.85 13.70
CA ILE A 140 2.15 -5.22 15.08
C ILE A 140 1.48 -6.51 15.54
N VAL A 141 0.49 -7.04 14.82
CA VAL A 141 -0.20 -8.29 15.21
C VAL A 141 0.69 -9.49 14.93
N LYS A 142 0.85 -10.36 15.94
CA LYS A 142 1.59 -11.63 15.83
C LYS A 142 0.64 -12.82 15.61
N ARG A 143 -0.53 -12.78 16.24
CA ARG A 143 -1.57 -13.82 16.16
C ARG A 143 -2.94 -13.26 16.47
N VAL A 144 -3.98 -14.03 16.15
CA VAL A 144 -5.37 -13.74 16.53
C VAL A 144 -5.81 -14.65 17.69
N PRO A 145 -6.70 -14.21 18.61
CA PRO A 145 -7.44 -12.93 18.61
C PRO A 145 -6.54 -11.71 18.83
N TYR A 146 -6.98 -10.56 18.30
CA TYR A 146 -6.24 -9.29 18.38
C TYR A 146 -6.34 -8.68 19.78
N ASP A 147 -5.38 -9.03 20.63
CA ASP A 147 -5.21 -8.51 21.98
C ASP A 147 -3.75 -8.12 22.22
N ARG A 148 -3.48 -7.21 23.16
CA ARG A 148 -2.13 -6.68 23.44
C ARG A 148 -1.05 -7.76 23.58
N PRO A 149 -1.24 -8.89 24.31
CA PRO A 149 -0.25 -9.97 24.40
C PRO A 149 0.06 -10.66 23.07
N ALA A 150 -0.87 -10.61 22.12
CA ALA A 150 -0.72 -11.15 20.77
C ALA A 150 -0.14 -10.12 19.78
N THR A 151 0.40 -9.00 20.27
CA THR A 151 1.04 -7.95 19.45
C THR A 151 2.48 -7.68 19.87
N THR A 152 3.18 -6.83 19.12
CA THR A 152 4.50 -6.31 19.53
C THR A 152 4.43 -5.35 20.73
N MET A 153 3.23 -4.94 21.16
CA MET A 153 3.03 -4.13 22.37
C MET A 153 3.06 -4.95 23.67
N ALA A 154 3.16 -6.28 23.59
CA ALA A 154 3.18 -7.17 24.75
C ALA A 154 4.32 -6.87 25.74
N ALA A 155 5.46 -6.36 25.25
CA ALA A 155 6.61 -6.01 26.08
C ALA A 155 6.41 -4.71 26.90
N PHE A 156 5.40 -3.91 26.58
CA PHE A 156 5.17 -2.60 27.19
C PHE A 156 3.99 -2.69 28.16
N LYS A 157 4.26 -2.75 29.47
CA LYS A 157 3.21 -2.80 30.51
C LYS A 157 2.58 -1.42 30.68
N MET A 158 1.25 -1.31 30.56
CA MET A 158 0.55 -0.02 30.74
C MET A 158 0.76 0.55 32.14
N CYS A 159 1.05 1.86 32.23
CA CYS A 159 1.01 2.60 33.49
C CYS A 159 -0.45 2.74 34.00
N PRO A 160 -0.65 3.15 35.28
CA PRO A 160 -1.98 3.32 35.85
C PRO A 160 -2.91 4.19 35.01
N ASP A 161 -2.44 5.34 34.51
CA ASP A 161 -3.28 6.22 33.70
C ASP A 161 -3.69 5.61 32.35
N CYS A 162 -2.78 4.90 31.67
CA CYS A 162 -3.10 4.24 30.40
C CYS A 162 -4.06 3.08 30.62
N ARG A 163 -3.99 2.41 31.79
CA ARG A 163 -4.92 1.38 32.20
C ARG A 163 -6.31 1.96 32.48
N ALA A 164 -6.40 3.07 33.20
CA ALA A 164 -7.65 3.76 33.47
C ALA A 164 -8.39 4.12 32.17
N GLU A 165 -7.69 4.69 31.18
CA GLU A 165 -8.27 4.94 29.85
C GLU A 165 -8.64 3.66 29.10
N TYR A 166 -7.84 2.59 29.23
CA TYR A 166 -8.09 1.31 28.56
C TYR A 166 -9.34 0.60 29.10
N GLU A 167 -9.62 0.76 30.39
CA GLU A 167 -10.73 0.11 31.11
C GLU A 167 -11.99 0.98 31.14
N ASN A 168 -11.91 2.28 30.87
CA ASN A 168 -13.05 3.20 30.83
C ASN A 168 -13.81 3.18 29.48
N PRO A 169 -15.05 2.67 29.39
CA PRO A 169 -15.84 2.59 28.14
C PRO A 169 -16.12 3.95 27.46
N LEU A 170 -16.10 5.04 28.23
CA LEU A 170 -16.32 6.39 27.73
C LEU A 170 -15.04 7.00 27.13
N ASP A 171 -13.87 6.48 27.46
CA ASP A 171 -12.61 6.93 26.86
C ASP A 171 -12.49 6.46 25.40
N ARG A 172 -11.79 7.22 24.56
CA ARG A 172 -11.49 6.85 23.17
C ARG A 172 -10.45 5.72 23.05
N ARG A 173 -9.68 5.51 24.10
CA ARG A 173 -8.65 4.46 24.24
C ARG A 173 -9.18 3.21 24.94
N PHE A 174 -10.49 3.12 25.21
CA PHE A 174 -11.12 1.91 25.70
C PHE A 174 -10.80 0.71 24.81
N HIS A 175 -10.15 -0.32 25.35
CA HIS A 175 -9.64 -1.46 24.58
C HIS A 175 -8.73 -1.13 23.37
N ALA A 176 -8.08 0.04 23.36
CA ALA A 176 -7.03 0.32 22.40
C ALA A 176 -5.80 -0.54 22.74
N GLN A 177 -5.67 -1.68 22.07
CA GLN A 177 -4.59 -2.64 22.29
C GLN A 177 -3.18 -2.01 22.25
N PRO A 178 -2.89 -1.03 21.37
CA PRO A 178 -1.61 -0.35 21.36
C PRO A 178 -1.56 0.94 22.20
N ASN A 179 -2.47 1.16 23.16
CA ASN A 179 -2.44 2.35 24.03
C ASN A 179 -1.11 2.41 24.78
N ALA A 180 -0.53 3.62 24.83
CA ALA A 180 0.69 3.93 25.53
C ALA A 180 0.85 5.45 25.74
N CYS A 181 1.82 5.82 26.57
CA CYS A 181 2.27 7.18 26.81
C CYS A 181 3.80 7.20 27.02
N PRO A 182 4.44 8.37 27.16
CA PRO A 182 5.88 8.46 27.39
C PRO A 182 6.41 7.63 28.57
N ALA A 183 5.59 7.40 29.60
CA ALA A 183 6.00 6.68 30.81
C ALA A 183 6.02 5.14 30.67
N CYS A 184 5.25 4.57 29.75
CA CYS A 184 5.07 3.11 29.66
C CYS A 184 5.23 2.52 28.26
N GLY A 185 5.35 3.38 27.26
CA GLY A 185 5.36 2.98 25.87
C GLY A 185 6.73 2.95 25.23
N PRO A 186 6.75 2.68 23.91
CA PRO A 186 7.95 2.74 23.11
C PRO A 186 8.64 4.10 23.15
N ALA A 187 9.95 4.09 22.96
CA ALA A 187 10.81 5.26 22.85
C ALA A 187 11.58 5.27 21.52
N VAL A 188 11.86 6.47 21.02
CA VAL A 188 12.73 6.66 19.86
C VAL A 188 14.20 6.78 20.28
N LYS A 189 15.11 6.34 19.39
CA LYS A 189 16.56 6.46 19.53
C LYS A 189 17.16 7.00 18.23
N LEU A 190 17.91 8.09 18.35
CA LEU A 190 18.71 8.67 17.27
C LEU A 190 20.15 8.15 17.37
N VAL A 191 20.71 7.70 16.26
CA VAL A 191 22.13 7.39 16.10
C VAL A 191 22.68 8.23 14.95
N SER A 192 23.76 8.96 15.19
CA SER A 192 24.45 9.77 14.19
C SER A 192 25.95 9.83 14.49
N ALA A 193 26.74 10.43 13.61
CA ALA A 193 28.16 10.69 13.86
C ALA A 193 28.42 11.56 15.11
N ALA A 194 27.44 12.37 15.54
CA ALA A 194 27.55 13.20 16.74
C ALA A 194 27.22 12.43 18.05
N GLY A 195 26.87 11.14 17.95
CA GLY A 195 26.50 10.30 19.09
C GLY A 195 25.03 9.85 19.06
N THR A 196 24.56 9.40 20.22
CA THR A 196 23.21 8.82 20.39
C THR A 196 22.33 9.64 21.32
N ALA A 197 21.06 9.77 21.00
CA ALA A 197 20.05 10.40 21.85
C ALA A 197 18.78 9.55 21.91
N THR A 198 17.94 9.74 22.94
CA THR A 198 16.67 9.04 23.12
C THR A 198 15.51 10.01 23.37
N GLY A 199 14.27 9.54 23.20
CA GLY A 199 13.06 10.30 23.54
C GLY A 199 12.95 11.63 22.79
N ALA A 200 12.59 12.70 23.51
CA ALA A 200 12.40 14.03 22.93
C ALA A 200 13.68 14.60 22.29
N ALA A 201 14.85 14.36 22.91
CA ALA A 201 16.14 14.80 22.40
C ALA A 201 16.46 14.14 21.04
N ALA A 202 16.11 12.87 20.87
CA ALA A 202 16.27 12.16 19.59
C ALA A 202 15.42 12.78 18.47
N LEU A 203 14.17 13.17 18.75
CA LEU A 203 13.31 13.84 17.76
C LEU A 203 13.85 15.22 17.39
N ALA A 204 14.24 16.01 18.38
CA ALA A 204 14.79 17.35 18.16
C ALA A 204 16.12 17.30 17.37
N GLY A 205 17.01 16.37 17.72
CA GLY A 205 18.25 16.12 16.99
C GLY A 205 18.01 15.67 15.55
N THR A 206 16.99 14.84 15.32
CA THR A 206 16.60 14.43 13.96
C THR A 206 16.15 15.62 13.12
N ALA A 207 15.29 16.49 13.66
CA ALA A 207 14.87 17.71 12.98
C ALA A 207 16.07 18.61 12.63
N ALA A 208 17.02 18.77 13.55
CA ALA A 208 18.23 19.56 13.32
C ALA A 208 19.11 18.99 12.19
N LEU A 209 19.31 17.67 12.14
CA LEU A 209 20.08 17.00 11.08
C LEU A 209 19.42 17.12 9.71
N ILE A 210 18.09 17.03 9.64
CA ILE A 210 17.34 17.25 8.39
C ILE A 210 17.50 18.70 7.91
N LEU A 211 17.40 19.68 8.83
CA LEU A 211 17.57 21.10 8.50
C LEU A 211 18.98 21.41 8.03
N SER A 212 20.00 20.73 8.58
CA SER A 212 21.39 20.83 8.11
C SER A 212 21.65 20.13 6.76
N GLY A 213 20.59 19.67 6.07
CA GLY A 213 20.68 19.07 4.73
C GLY A 213 21.16 17.62 4.69
N LYS A 214 21.21 16.92 5.83
CA LYS A 214 21.60 15.51 5.88
C LYS A 214 20.43 14.61 5.50
N ALA A 215 20.74 13.49 4.84
CA ALA A 215 19.81 12.40 4.61
C ALA A 215 19.94 11.34 5.72
N GLY A 216 18.84 10.72 6.12
CA GLY A 216 18.85 9.70 7.17
C GLY A 216 17.75 8.66 7.02
N ALA A 217 17.83 7.62 7.85
CA ALA A 217 16.83 6.56 7.92
C ALA A 217 15.88 6.79 9.10
N LEU A 218 14.58 6.69 8.89
CA LEU A 218 13.55 6.93 9.89
C LEU A 218 12.62 5.73 9.99
N GLN A 219 12.60 5.07 11.15
CA GLN A 219 11.72 3.94 11.39
C GLN A 219 10.28 4.45 11.52
N SER A 220 9.45 4.05 10.57
CA SER A 220 8.03 4.35 10.53
C SER A 220 7.22 3.14 11.01
N LEU A 221 5.93 3.12 10.68
CA LEU A 221 4.99 2.08 11.12
C LEU A 221 5.23 0.70 10.47
N GLY A 222 5.62 0.66 9.20
CA GLY A 222 5.74 -0.57 8.40
C GLY A 222 7.15 -0.90 7.92
N GLY A 223 8.10 0.00 8.15
CA GLY A 223 9.50 -0.17 7.80
C GLY A 223 10.23 1.15 7.97
N PHE A 224 11.48 1.22 7.51
CA PHE A 224 12.24 2.45 7.48
C PHE A 224 11.94 3.26 6.22
N HIS A 225 11.90 4.58 6.35
CA HIS A 225 12.02 5.52 5.24
C HIS A 225 13.44 6.06 5.16
N LEU A 226 13.93 6.34 3.96
CA LEU A 226 15.02 7.28 3.77
C LEU A 226 14.43 8.67 3.56
N CYS A 227 14.92 9.65 4.31
CA CYS A 227 14.41 11.01 4.29
C CYS A 227 15.50 12.06 4.12
N CYS A 228 15.15 13.13 3.43
CA CYS A 228 15.93 14.35 3.30
C CYS A 228 15.00 15.52 2.90
N ARG A 229 15.52 16.76 2.93
CA ARG A 229 14.81 17.94 2.44
C ARG A 229 14.55 17.82 0.94
N ALA A 230 13.28 17.84 0.52
CA ALA A 230 12.90 17.72 -0.89
C ALA A 230 13.09 19.01 -1.69
N ASP A 231 13.19 20.15 -0.99
CA ASP A 231 13.53 21.45 -1.56
C ASP A 231 15.04 21.67 -1.75
N SER A 232 15.88 20.72 -1.31
CA SER A 232 17.32 20.77 -1.49
C SER A 232 17.79 19.83 -2.61
N ALA A 233 18.07 20.39 -3.79
CA ALA A 233 18.60 19.61 -4.92
C ALA A 233 19.88 18.85 -4.55
N LYS A 234 20.76 19.43 -3.72
CA LYS A 234 21.97 18.77 -3.20
C LYS A 234 21.64 17.55 -2.35
N ALA A 235 20.69 17.66 -1.42
CA ALA A 235 20.31 16.55 -0.55
C ALA A 235 19.63 15.42 -1.34
N VAL A 236 18.75 15.77 -2.28
CA VAL A 236 18.10 14.80 -3.17
C VAL A 236 19.13 14.09 -4.07
N ALA A 237 20.06 14.83 -4.67
CA ALA A 237 21.12 14.25 -5.49
C ALA A 237 22.05 13.32 -4.68
N GLY A 238 22.38 13.69 -3.44
CA GLY A 238 23.13 12.83 -2.52
C GLY A 238 22.40 11.52 -2.24
N LEU A 239 21.10 11.59 -1.92
CA LEU A 239 20.28 10.40 -1.70
C LEU A 239 20.16 9.52 -2.95
N ARG A 240 20.03 10.12 -4.15
CA ARG A 240 19.99 9.36 -5.41
C ARG A 240 21.27 8.59 -5.69
N ARG A 241 22.43 9.23 -5.48
CA ARG A 241 23.73 8.56 -5.66
C ARG A 241 23.88 7.40 -4.69
N ALA A 242 23.59 7.64 -3.42
CA ALA A 242 23.76 6.62 -2.39
C ALA A 242 22.81 5.43 -2.55
N LYS A 243 21.61 5.64 -3.13
CA LYS A 243 20.63 4.58 -3.42
C LYS A 243 20.75 4.01 -4.85
N GLU A 244 21.74 4.46 -5.63
CA GLU A 244 21.90 4.15 -7.05
C GLU A 244 20.61 4.29 -7.85
N ARG A 245 19.83 5.34 -7.57
CA ARG A 245 18.48 5.54 -8.12
C ARG A 245 18.40 6.89 -8.85
N PRO A 246 18.94 6.98 -10.08
CA PRO A 246 19.14 8.25 -10.76
C PRO A 246 17.82 8.95 -11.14
N HIS A 247 16.81 8.21 -11.61
CA HIS A 247 15.60 8.84 -12.16
C HIS A 247 14.28 8.43 -11.51
N LYS A 248 14.16 7.20 -10.99
CA LYS A 248 12.89 6.70 -10.43
C LYS A 248 12.38 7.68 -9.36
N PRO A 249 11.12 8.19 -9.47
CA PRO A 249 10.65 9.30 -8.66
C PRO A 249 10.65 8.96 -7.17
N PHE A 250 10.89 9.96 -6.34
CA PHE A 250 10.72 9.85 -4.90
C PHE A 250 9.35 10.35 -4.48
N ALA A 251 8.77 9.68 -3.48
CA ALA A 251 7.59 10.22 -2.81
C ALA A 251 8.02 11.33 -1.83
N VAL A 252 7.18 12.34 -1.68
CA VAL A 252 7.37 13.45 -0.75
C VAL A 252 6.22 13.50 0.25
N MET A 253 6.57 13.77 1.50
CA MET A 253 5.63 14.05 2.56
C MET A 253 5.54 15.55 2.79
N VAL A 254 4.33 16.08 2.86
CA VAL A 254 4.04 17.51 3.09
C VAL A 254 3.28 17.68 4.40
N PRO A 255 3.48 18.76 5.17
CA PRO A 255 2.93 18.87 6.52
C PRO A 255 1.40 18.90 6.59
N SER A 256 0.73 19.33 5.51
CA SER A 256 -0.72 19.52 5.49
C SER A 256 -1.30 19.42 4.07
N PRO A 257 -2.62 19.23 3.93
CA PRO A 257 -3.31 19.36 2.63
C PRO A 257 -3.10 20.73 1.98
N ALA A 258 -3.00 21.81 2.76
CA ALA A 258 -2.70 23.14 2.25
C ALA A 258 -1.30 23.20 1.61
N ALA A 259 -0.30 22.57 2.23
CA ALA A 259 1.03 22.45 1.64
C ALA A 259 1.02 21.62 0.34
N ALA A 260 0.21 20.55 0.28
CA ALA A 260 0.02 19.80 -0.97
C ALA A 260 -0.52 20.67 -2.12
N ARG A 261 -1.52 21.54 -1.84
CA ARG A 261 -2.10 22.48 -2.81
C ARG A 261 -1.11 23.51 -3.36
N ARG A 262 -0.10 23.89 -2.56
CA ARG A 262 0.98 24.78 -3.04
C ARG A 262 1.87 24.09 -4.07
N LEU A 263 2.06 22.78 -3.95
CA LEU A 263 2.94 22.00 -4.84
C LEU A 263 2.23 21.43 -6.06
N CYS A 264 0.96 21.04 -5.91
CA CYS A 264 0.22 20.26 -6.90
C CYS A 264 -1.21 20.80 -7.11
N PHE A 265 -1.78 20.46 -8.26
CA PHE A 265 -3.23 20.49 -8.47
C PHE A 265 -3.86 19.30 -7.76
N LEU A 266 -5.06 19.51 -7.21
CA LEU A 266 -5.80 18.51 -6.45
C LEU A 266 -7.25 18.51 -6.91
N THR A 267 -7.74 17.34 -7.30
CA THR A 267 -9.18 17.10 -7.40
C THR A 267 -9.78 16.85 -6.00
N ARG A 268 -11.11 16.79 -5.92
CA ARG A 268 -11.80 16.37 -4.69
C ARG A 268 -11.40 14.95 -4.27
N LEU A 269 -11.28 14.03 -5.23
CA LEU A 269 -10.97 12.63 -4.99
C LEU A 269 -9.53 12.46 -4.48
N GLU A 270 -8.57 13.16 -5.10
CA GLU A 270 -7.17 13.17 -4.67
C GLU A 270 -6.99 13.77 -3.26
N ALA A 271 -7.69 14.87 -2.96
CA ALA A 271 -7.65 15.48 -1.63
C ALA A 271 -8.25 14.59 -0.55
N ALA A 272 -9.34 13.88 -0.87
CA ALA A 272 -9.95 12.89 0.01
C ALA A 272 -9.02 11.70 0.23
N ALA A 273 -8.37 11.20 -0.83
CA ALA A 273 -7.41 10.11 -0.75
C ALA A 273 -6.21 10.45 0.15
N LEU A 274 -5.62 11.64 0.01
CA LEU A 274 -4.51 12.08 0.88
C LEU A 274 -4.87 12.08 2.37
N SER A 275 -6.10 12.50 2.69
CA SER A 275 -6.59 12.65 4.07
C SER A 275 -7.31 11.41 4.60
N SER A 276 -7.38 10.35 3.81
CA SER A 276 -8.04 9.10 4.17
C SER A 276 -7.33 8.38 5.33
N PRO A 277 -8.02 7.49 6.07
CA PRO A 277 -7.39 6.62 7.04
C PRO A 277 -6.25 5.76 6.45
N GLU A 278 -6.35 5.40 5.18
CA GLU A 278 -5.32 4.65 4.45
C GLU A 278 -4.07 5.51 4.17
N ALA A 279 -4.24 6.81 4.00
CA ALA A 279 -3.20 7.81 3.72
C ALA A 279 -2.12 7.32 2.74
N PRO A 280 -2.47 6.92 1.50
CA PRO A 280 -1.52 6.48 0.50
C PRO A 280 -0.64 7.64 -0.01
N VAL A 281 0.40 7.29 -0.76
CA VAL A 281 1.05 8.23 -1.68
C VAL A 281 0.13 8.45 -2.86
N VAL A 282 -0.24 9.69 -3.17
CA VAL A 282 -1.10 10.04 -4.30
C VAL A 282 -0.25 10.70 -5.40
N MET A 283 -0.36 10.23 -6.64
CA MET A 283 0.36 10.80 -7.79
C MET A 283 -0.34 12.04 -8.35
N LEU A 284 0.03 13.20 -7.84
CA LEU A 284 -0.62 14.48 -8.13
C LEU A 284 0.10 15.24 -9.24
N ARG A 285 -0.65 15.94 -10.09
CA ARG A 285 -0.07 16.83 -11.12
C ARG A 285 0.62 18.02 -10.46
N ARG A 286 1.93 18.20 -10.70
CA ARG A 286 2.70 19.30 -10.09
C ARG A 286 2.41 20.64 -10.76
N ARG A 287 2.48 21.74 -9.98
CA ARG A 287 2.26 23.11 -10.47
C ARG A 287 3.50 23.70 -11.15
N SER A 288 4.69 23.32 -10.70
CA SER A 288 5.96 23.85 -11.21
C SER A 288 7.04 22.76 -11.25
N ARG A 289 8.15 23.07 -11.91
CA ARG A 289 9.34 22.21 -11.96
C ARG A 289 10.29 22.38 -10.76
N ALA A 290 9.87 23.06 -9.69
CA ALA A 290 10.72 23.29 -8.51
C ALA A 290 11.25 22.00 -7.85
N PHE A 291 10.58 20.86 -8.07
CA PHE A 291 10.95 19.55 -7.55
C PHE A 291 11.44 18.59 -8.64
N GLU A 292 12.11 19.10 -9.68
CA GLU A 292 12.65 18.28 -10.78
C GLU A 292 13.59 17.19 -10.27
N ALA A 293 14.44 17.48 -9.28
CA ALA A 293 15.33 16.48 -8.70
C ALA A 293 14.57 15.31 -8.03
N VAL A 294 13.33 15.52 -7.58
CA VAL A 294 12.49 14.52 -6.91
C VAL A 294 11.80 13.59 -7.93
N ALA A 295 11.34 14.13 -9.05
CA ALA A 295 10.64 13.38 -10.10
C ALA A 295 11.05 13.89 -11.51
N PRO A 296 12.28 13.56 -11.96
CA PRO A 296 12.82 14.11 -13.21
C PRO A 296 12.02 13.61 -14.41
N GLY A 297 11.68 14.52 -15.32
CA GLY A 297 10.95 14.22 -16.56
C GLY A 297 9.45 13.94 -16.38
N LEU A 298 8.93 13.92 -15.15
CA LEU A 298 7.54 13.56 -14.89
C LEU A 298 6.64 14.77 -14.63
N SER A 299 5.38 14.70 -15.04
CA SER A 299 4.37 15.75 -14.80
C SER A 299 3.70 15.62 -13.42
N ARG A 300 3.94 14.51 -12.71
CA ARG A 300 3.34 14.18 -11.42
C ARG A 300 4.37 14.01 -10.31
N LEU A 301 3.97 14.32 -9.09
CA LEU A 301 4.71 14.06 -7.84
C LEU A 301 3.92 13.06 -6.99
N GLY A 302 4.60 12.08 -6.40
CA GLY A 302 4.01 11.24 -5.37
C GLY A 302 3.97 11.98 -4.05
N VAL A 303 2.80 12.39 -3.58
CA VAL A 303 2.61 13.18 -2.35
C VAL A 303 1.90 12.36 -1.29
N MET A 304 2.34 12.45 -0.04
CA MET A 304 1.67 11.85 1.12
C MET A 304 1.60 12.82 2.31
N LEU A 305 0.73 12.53 3.27
CA LEU A 305 0.62 13.29 4.52
C LEU A 305 1.28 12.55 5.70
N PRO A 306 1.61 13.26 6.80
CA PRO A 306 2.10 12.66 8.05
C PRO A 306 1.08 11.68 8.64
N TYR A 307 1.22 10.40 8.30
CA TYR A 307 0.28 9.37 8.71
C TYR A 307 0.61 8.73 10.07
N THR A 308 1.81 8.93 10.63
CA THR A 308 2.17 8.47 11.98
C THR A 308 2.32 9.66 12.94
N PRO A 309 2.20 9.44 14.27
CA PRO A 309 2.51 10.49 15.25
C PRO A 309 3.97 10.92 15.20
N LEU A 310 4.90 9.99 14.91
CA LEU A 310 6.31 10.32 14.69
C LEU A 310 6.48 11.35 13.57
N HIS A 311 5.84 11.14 12.40
CA HIS A 311 5.89 12.10 11.30
C HIS A 311 5.30 13.44 11.70
N ALA A 312 4.12 13.44 12.34
CA ALA A 312 3.45 14.66 12.75
C ALA A 312 4.26 15.46 13.79
N ALA A 313 4.86 14.78 14.77
CA ALA A 313 5.76 15.40 15.76
C ALA A 313 7.02 15.97 15.09
N LEU A 314 7.62 15.25 14.13
CA LEU A 314 8.78 15.73 13.37
C LEU A 314 8.44 16.99 12.58
N PHE A 315 7.33 17.03 11.85
CA PHE A 315 6.89 18.23 11.13
C PHE A 315 6.56 19.39 12.08
N ARG A 316 6.02 19.12 13.28
CA ARG A 316 5.82 20.15 14.30
C ARG A 316 7.14 20.77 14.76
N LEU A 317 8.16 19.96 15.01
CA LEU A 317 9.50 20.42 15.41
C LEU A 317 10.21 21.19 14.29
N LEU A 318 10.05 20.75 13.04
CA LEU A 318 10.58 21.46 11.87
C LEU A 318 9.91 22.83 11.71
N ALA A 319 8.59 22.90 11.86
CA ALA A 319 7.84 24.14 11.80
C ALA A 319 8.25 25.13 12.91
N GLN A 320 8.51 24.64 14.13
CA GLN A 320 9.06 25.47 15.23
C GLN A 320 10.43 26.07 14.89
N LYS A 321 11.17 25.47 13.97
CA LYS A 321 12.47 25.94 13.47
C LYS A 321 12.35 26.67 12.13
N GLY A 322 11.14 27.08 11.73
CA GLY A 322 10.90 27.88 10.53
C GLY A 322 10.88 27.08 9.21
N PHE A 323 10.73 25.76 9.24
CA PHE A 323 10.63 24.93 8.04
C PHE A 323 9.25 24.29 7.89
N ASP A 324 8.54 24.62 6.81
CA ASP A 324 7.24 24.06 6.44
C ASP A 324 7.27 23.33 5.07
N GLY A 325 8.48 23.05 4.57
CA GLY A 325 8.72 22.45 3.26
C GLY A 325 8.51 20.93 3.21
N PRO A 326 8.49 20.34 2.00
CA PRO A 326 8.37 18.90 1.81
C PRO A 326 9.65 18.15 2.22
N LEU A 327 9.46 16.92 2.70
CA LEU A 327 10.54 15.95 2.90
C LEU A 327 10.40 14.81 1.90
N VAL A 328 11.50 14.34 1.32
CA VAL A 328 11.51 13.02 0.67
C VAL A 328 11.24 11.96 1.72
N MET A 329 10.34 11.02 1.41
CA MET A 329 10.04 9.84 2.23
C MET A 329 9.95 8.64 1.30
N THR A 330 11.09 8.06 0.97
CA THR A 330 11.19 6.87 0.10
C THR A 330 11.46 5.62 0.93
N SER A 331 11.16 4.43 0.40
CA SER A 331 11.43 3.16 1.10
C SER A 331 12.89 3.05 1.53
N GLY A 332 13.13 2.62 2.76
CA GLY A 332 14.44 2.35 3.33
C GLY A 332 14.95 0.98 2.94
N ASN A 333 15.33 0.84 1.68
CA ASN A 333 15.94 -0.35 1.09
C ASN A 333 17.04 0.06 0.12
N PHE A 334 17.96 -0.86 -0.16
CA PHE A 334 18.76 -0.76 -1.36
C PHE A 334 17.92 -1.17 -2.58
N ARG A 335 18.41 -0.95 -3.80
CA ARG A 335 17.69 -1.18 -5.06
C ARG A 335 16.92 -2.53 -5.05
N ASP A 336 15.62 -2.45 -5.31
CA ASP A 336 14.66 -3.57 -5.46
C ASP A 336 14.55 -4.59 -4.29
N GLU A 337 15.35 -4.45 -3.24
CA GLU A 337 15.24 -5.19 -1.97
C GLU A 337 13.98 -4.85 -1.15
N PRO A 338 13.56 -5.71 -0.21
CA PRO A 338 12.44 -5.39 0.67
C PRO A 338 12.81 -4.30 1.67
N ILE A 339 11.83 -3.45 2.02
CA ILE A 339 11.98 -2.36 3.00
C ILE A 339 12.57 -2.88 4.31
N CYS A 340 13.58 -2.19 4.86
CA CYS A 340 14.15 -2.57 6.16
C CYS A 340 13.09 -2.48 7.26
N LYS A 341 13.04 -3.47 8.17
CA LYS A 341 12.10 -3.47 9.30
C LYS A 341 12.75 -3.24 10.67
N ASP A 342 14.07 -3.38 10.77
CA ASP A 342 14.82 -3.24 12.01
C ASP A 342 16.22 -2.61 11.80
N LEU A 343 16.86 -2.22 12.91
CA LEU A 343 18.18 -1.61 12.88
C LEU A 343 19.29 -2.52 12.32
N PRO A 344 19.34 -3.83 12.64
CA PRO A 344 20.29 -4.74 12.00
C PRO A 344 20.23 -4.68 10.46
N GLU A 345 19.04 -4.74 9.88
CA GLU A 345 18.87 -4.62 8.42
C GLU A 345 19.35 -3.26 7.89
N VAL A 346 19.06 -2.15 8.60
CA VAL A 346 19.53 -0.80 8.23
C VAL A 346 21.05 -0.71 8.27
N LYS A 347 21.70 -1.26 9.30
CA LYS A 347 23.16 -1.26 9.42
C LYS A 347 23.82 -2.05 8.30
N ALA A 348 23.26 -3.21 7.97
CA ALA A 348 23.79 -4.07 6.92
C ALA A 348 23.63 -3.46 5.52
N ARG A 349 22.48 -2.82 5.24
CA ARG A 349 22.06 -2.48 3.86
C ARG A 349 22.05 -0.99 3.55
N LEU A 350 22.01 -0.11 4.55
CA LEU A 350 21.84 1.34 4.37
C LEU A 350 22.90 2.21 5.06
N SER A 351 23.98 1.61 5.60
CA SER A 351 25.07 2.34 6.27
C SER A 351 25.73 3.37 5.36
N GLY A 352 25.89 3.07 4.06
CA GLY A 352 26.40 4.01 3.05
C GLY A 352 25.39 5.05 2.58
N VAL A 353 24.12 4.98 3.00
CA VAL A 353 23.02 5.81 2.49
C VAL A 353 22.54 6.85 3.50
N ALA A 354 22.52 6.50 4.78
CA ALA A 354 21.93 7.31 5.83
C ALA A 354 23.00 7.88 6.78
N ALA A 355 23.12 9.21 6.84
CA ALA A 355 24.05 9.88 7.76
C ALA A 355 23.60 9.83 9.23
N PHE A 356 22.34 9.47 9.47
CA PHE A 356 21.77 9.20 10.79
C PHE A 356 20.64 8.18 10.68
N SER A 357 20.29 7.55 11.80
CA SER A 357 19.08 6.73 11.92
C SER A 357 18.25 7.13 13.14
N LEU A 358 16.96 7.40 12.93
CA LEU A 358 15.97 7.52 13.99
C LEU A 358 15.17 6.21 14.00
N SER A 359 15.29 5.45 15.08
CA SER A 359 14.66 4.14 15.27
C SER A 359 13.80 4.13 16.53
N HIS A 360 13.08 3.04 16.77
CA HIS A 360 12.32 2.84 17.99
C HIS A 360 12.26 1.38 18.43
N ASP A 361 12.04 1.18 19.72
CA ASP A 361 12.02 -0.13 20.38
C ASP A 361 10.72 -0.93 20.23
N ARG A 362 9.69 -0.39 19.54
CA ARG A 362 8.53 -1.21 19.12
C ARG A 362 8.86 -2.03 17.87
N PRO A 363 8.93 -3.37 17.95
CA PRO A 363 9.20 -4.18 16.76
C PRO A 363 8.11 -4.04 15.69
N ILE A 364 8.54 -4.08 14.43
CA ILE A 364 7.66 -4.24 13.26
C ILE A 364 7.57 -5.72 12.96
N HIS A 365 6.41 -6.33 13.19
CA HIS A 365 6.21 -7.76 12.97
C HIS A 365 5.95 -8.07 11.50
N ASN A 366 5.04 -7.32 10.87
CA ASN A 366 4.77 -7.42 9.44
C ASN A 366 5.29 -6.15 8.77
N ARG A 367 6.33 -6.27 7.92
CA ARG A 367 6.82 -5.15 7.13
C ARG A 367 5.80 -4.84 6.02
N VAL A 368 5.63 -3.56 5.70
CA VAL A 368 4.67 -3.11 4.68
C VAL A 368 5.14 -1.77 4.09
N ASP A 369 5.22 -1.72 2.76
CA ASP A 369 5.48 -0.48 2.02
C ASP A 369 4.28 0.48 2.06
N ASP A 370 4.53 1.74 1.71
CA ASP A 370 3.45 2.69 1.45
C ASP A 370 2.67 2.30 0.19
N SER A 371 1.35 2.33 0.28
CA SER A 371 0.47 2.22 -0.90
C SER A 371 0.61 3.44 -1.79
N VAL A 372 0.43 3.24 -3.10
CA VAL A 372 0.52 4.31 -4.10
C VAL A 372 -0.74 4.30 -4.94
N ALA A 373 -1.36 5.47 -5.07
CA ALA A 373 -2.64 5.68 -5.74
C ALA A 373 -2.56 6.84 -6.75
N PHE A 374 -3.46 6.83 -7.73
CA PHE A 374 -3.64 7.91 -8.69
C PHE A 374 -5.10 7.97 -9.13
N GLU A 375 -5.55 9.14 -9.58
CA GLU A 375 -6.86 9.26 -10.21
C GLU A 375 -6.78 8.94 -11.70
N ALA A 376 -7.68 8.09 -12.18
CA ALA A 376 -7.89 7.84 -13.59
C ALA A 376 -9.37 7.64 -13.89
N ALA A 377 -9.86 8.30 -14.95
CA ALA A 377 -11.26 8.25 -15.38
C ALA A 377 -12.29 8.59 -14.28
N GLY A 378 -11.95 9.46 -13.32
CA GLY A 378 -12.83 9.84 -12.21
C GLY A 378 -12.84 8.87 -11.03
N GLU A 379 -11.99 7.85 -11.05
CA GLU A 379 -11.85 6.86 -9.97
C GLU A 379 -10.43 6.82 -9.43
N LEU A 380 -10.29 6.43 -8.16
CA LEU A 380 -9.00 6.24 -7.52
C LEU A 380 -8.50 4.82 -7.81
N ARG A 381 -7.33 4.72 -8.43
CA ARG A 381 -6.68 3.44 -8.77
C ARG A 381 -5.42 3.26 -7.92
N LEU A 382 -5.12 2.01 -7.57
CA LEU A 382 -3.90 1.66 -6.84
C LEU A 382 -2.84 1.17 -7.82
N ALA A 383 -1.71 1.88 -7.87
CA ALA A 383 -0.48 1.38 -8.52
C ALA A 383 0.27 0.41 -7.59
N ARG A 384 0.10 0.56 -6.27
CA ARG A 384 0.63 -0.35 -5.25
C ARG A 384 -0.34 -0.48 -4.10
N ARG A 385 -0.74 -1.71 -3.80
CA ARG A 385 -1.58 -2.06 -2.66
C ARG A 385 -0.74 -2.61 -1.50
N ALA A 386 -0.61 -1.84 -0.43
CA ALA A 386 0.19 -2.20 0.74
C ALA A 386 -0.43 -1.59 2.02
N ARG A 387 0.27 -0.66 2.71
CA ARG A 387 -0.18 -0.03 3.96
C ARG A 387 -1.55 0.63 3.79
N GLY A 388 -2.41 0.51 4.79
CA GLY A 388 -3.78 1.04 4.77
C GLY A 388 -4.79 0.09 4.13
N TYR A 389 -4.37 -0.80 3.24
CA TYR A 389 -5.26 -1.72 2.53
C TYR A 389 -5.09 -3.16 3.01
N VAL A 390 -3.86 -3.61 3.22
CA VAL A 390 -3.56 -4.96 3.71
C VAL A 390 -3.85 -5.06 5.21
N PRO A 391 -4.49 -6.14 5.71
CA PRO A 391 -4.83 -7.39 5.02
C PRO A 391 -6.33 -7.45 4.65
N SER A 392 -6.98 -6.33 4.36
CA SER A 392 -8.40 -6.35 3.98
C SER A 392 -8.63 -7.24 2.77
N ALA A 393 -9.71 -8.02 2.76
CA ALA A 393 -10.06 -8.86 1.61
C ALA A 393 -10.77 -8.06 0.52
N VAL A 394 -10.54 -8.47 -0.74
CA VAL A 394 -11.46 -8.20 -1.86
C VAL A 394 -12.60 -9.22 -1.79
N LYS A 395 -13.84 -8.76 -1.96
CA LYS A 395 -15.03 -9.61 -1.92
C LYS A 395 -15.32 -10.16 -3.30
N LEU A 396 -15.33 -11.47 -3.43
CA LEU A 396 -15.63 -12.17 -4.67
C LEU A 396 -17.15 -12.41 -4.82
N ALA A 397 -17.61 -12.69 -6.03
CA ALA A 397 -19.00 -13.04 -6.31
C ALA A 397 -19.39 -14.39 -5.69
N CYS A 398 -18.50 -15.38 -5.78
CA CYS A 398 -18.67 -16.71 -5.23
C CYS A 398 -17.47 -17.13 -4.38
N GLY A 399 -17.71 -18.08 -3.48
CA GLY A 399 -16.65 -18.73 -2.72
C GLY A 399 -16.16 -20.00 -3.39
N GLY A 400 -14.99 -20.48 -2.95
CA GLY A 400 -14.45 -21.75 -3.43
C GLY A 400 -13.48 -22.38 -2.45
N ALA A 401 -12.83 -23.45 -2.89
CA ALA A 401 -11.73 -24.06 -2.15
C ALA A 401 -10.61 -23.03 -1.92
N PRO A 402 -9.90 -23.09 -0.78
CA PRO A 402 -8.79 -22.18 -0.53
C PRO A 402 -7.65 -22.35 -1.54
N VAL A 403 -7.28 -21.25 -2.19
CA VAL A 403 -6.23 -21.16 -3.22
C VAL A 403 -5.12 -20.22 -2.74
N LEU A 404 -3.88 -20.60 -3.03
CA LEU A 404 -2.73 -19.69 -3.05
C LEU A 404 -2.45 -19.31 -4.50
N ALA A 405 -2.59 -18.05 -4.87
CA ALA A 405 -2.08 -17.53 -6.13
C ALA A 405 -0.73 -16.85 -5.87
N CYS A 406 0.36 -17.40 -6.41
CA CYS A 406 1.72 -16.89 -6.18
C CYS A 406 2.01 -15.58 -6.95
N GLY A 407 1.24 -15.27 -7.99
CA GLY A 407 1.41 -14.06 -8.82
C GLY A 407 2.58 -14.18 -9.81
N ALA A 408 3.00 -13.02 -10.33
CA ALA A 408 4.17 -12.85 -11.21
C ALA A 408 5.41 -12.39 -10.41
N ASP A 409 6.59 -12.32 -11.01
CA ASP A 409 7.81 -11.92 -10.30
C ASP A 409 7.93 -10.42 -10.05
N LEU A 410 7.62 -9.61 -11.07
CA LEU A 410 7.71 -8.15 -10.96
C LEU A 410 6.55 -7.59 -10.13
N LYS A 411 6.89 -6.71 -9.19
CA LYS A 411 5.93 -6.06 -8.27
C LYS A 411 5.00 -7.05 -7.55
N ASN A 412 5.51 -8.24 -7.23
CA ASN A 412 4.75 -9.37 -6.70
C ASN A 412 3.87 -8.99 -5.49
N ALA A 413 2.69 -9.59 -5.48
CA ALA A 413 1.85 -9.79 -4.30
C ALA A 413 1.09 -11.11 -4.51
N PHE A 414 1.23 -12.05 -3.57
CA PHE A 414 0.46 -13.29 -3.61
C PHE A 414 -0.94 -13.07 -3.05
N CYS A 415 -1.86 -14.00 -3.35
CA CYS A 415 -3.22 -13.97 -2.84
C CYS A 415 -3.60 -15.31 -2.17
N LEU A 416 -4.24 -15.23 -1.01
CA LEU A 416 -4.88 -16.37 -0.35
C LEU A 416 -6.40 -16.21 -0.40
N THR A 417 -7.15 -17.25 -0.78
CA THR A 417 -8.62 -17.21 -0.74
C THR A 417 -9.20 -18.00 0.43
N ARG A 418 -10.34 -17.53 0.94
CA ARG A 418 -11.12 -18.20 1.98
C ARG A 418 -12.60 -17.89 1.79
N GLY A 419 -13.39 -18.88 1.36
CA GLY A 419 -14.77 -18.62 0.95
C GLY A 419 -14.79 -17.61 -0.19
N ALA A 420 -15.64 -16.58 -0.11
CA ALA A 420 -15.76 -15.51 -1.10
C ALA A 420 -14.83 -14.30 -0.81
N GLU A 421 -13.69 -14.53 -0.16
CA GLU A 421 -12.72 -13.51 0.19
C GLU A 421 -11.36 -13.79 -0.44
N ALA A 422 -10.77 -12.79 -1.08
CA ALA A 422 -9.41 -12.81 -1.62
C ALA A 422 -8.49 -11.86 -0.83
N PHE A 423 -7.50 -12.41 -0.16
CA PHE A 423 -6.54 -11.70 0.68
C PHE A 423 -5.22 -11.55 -0.06
N LEU A 424 -5.02 -10.41 -0.73
CA LEU A 424 -3.71 -10.07 -1.27
C LEU A 424 -2.74 -9.71 -0.14
N SER A 425 -1.51 -10.22 -0.24
CA SER A 425 -0.39 -9.79 0.58
C SER A 425 -0.09 -8.30 0.37
N GLN A 426 0.76 -7.75 1.22
CA GLN A 426 1.48 -6.54 0.88
C GLN A 426 2.38 -6.75 -0.34
N HIS A 427 2.78 -5.63 -0.95
CA HIS A 427 3.82 -5.61 -1.97
C HIS A 427 5.07 -6.32 -1.47
N ILE A 428 5.46 -7.38 -2.18
CA ILE A 428 6.65 -8.17 -1.89
C ILE A 428 7.87 -7.56 -2.59
N GLY A 429 7.70 -7.12 -3.84
CA GLY A 429 8.78 -6.54 -4.63
C GLY A 429 9.07 -7.36 -5.88
N ASP A 430 10.31 -7.35 -6.35
CA ASP A 430 10.76 -8.15 -7.48
C ASP A 430 11.34 -9.48 -6.98
N LEU A 431 10.73 -10.61 -7.35
CA LEU A 431 11.19 -11.92 -6.89
C LEU A 431 12.48 -12.42 -7.56
N ALA A 432 13.02 -11.70 -8.55
CA ALA A 432 14.39 -11.94 -9.00
C ALA A 432 15.43 -11.65 -7.89
N GLU A 433 15.10 -10.78 -6.94
CA GLU A 433 15.93 -10.47 -5.78
C GLU A 433 15.72 -11.51 -4.65
N PRO A 434 16.76 -12.25 -4.23
CA PRO A 434 16.66 -13.29 -3.20
C PRO A 434 16.05 -12.82 -1.88
N HIS A 435 16.32 -11.59 -1.44
CA HIS A 435 15.72 -11.06 -0.22
C HIS A 435 14.18 -10.95 -0.32
N ASN A 436 13.65 -10.70 -1.52
CA ASN A 436 12.20 -10.69 -1.74
C ASN A 436 11.61 -12.10 -1.73
N GLN A 437 12.35 -13.13 -2.16
CA GLN A 437 11.90 -14.52 -2.04
C GLN A 437 11.83 -14.97 -0.57
N ALA A 438 12.82 -14.60 0.24
CA ALA A 438 12.79 -14.84 1.68
C ALA A 438 11.61 -14.09 2.34
N PHE A 439 11.37 -12.84 1.93
CA PHE A 439 10.24 -12.05 2.40
C PHE A 439 8.88 -12.64 1.97
N PHE A 440 8.79 -13.19 0.75
CA PHE A 440 7.61 -13.92 0.28
C PHE A 440 7.29 -15.09 1.21
N GLY A 441 8.28 -15.94 1.51
CA GLY A 441 8.13 -17.10 2.39
C GLY A 441 7.72 -16.70 3.82
N GLU A 442 8.40 -15.70 4.40
CA GLU A 442 8.07 -15.13 5.72
C GLU A 442 6.61 -14.65 5.75
N THR A 443 6.19 -13.90 4.73
CA THR A 443 4.85 -13.30 4.65
C THR A 443 3.78 -14.36 4.43
N LEU A 444 4.03 -15.35 3.56
CA LEU A 444 3.10 -16.45 3.31
C LEU A 444 2.84 -17.26 4.58
N ALA A 445 3.89 -17.59 5.34
CA ALA A 445 3.76 -18.31 6.59
C ALA A 445 2.89 -17.54 7.60
N LYS A 446 3.16 -16.24 7.78
CA LYS A 446 2.38 -15.38 8.68
C LYS A 446 0.92 -15.23 8.23
N MET A 447 0.68 -14.95 6.95
CA MET A 447 -0.66 -14.78 6.40
C MET A 447 -1.50 -16.06 6.51
N ARG A 448 -0.92 -17.24 6.27
CA ARG A 448 -1.59 -18.53 6.50
C ARG A 448 -1.99 -18.72 7.96
N GLY A 449 -1.09 -18.39 8.89
CA GLY A 449 -1.37 -18.46 10.33
C GLY A 449 -2.45 -17.47 10.78
N LEU A 450 -2.39 -16.23 10.31
CA LEU A 450 -3.35 -15.17 10.64
C LEU A 450 -4.75 -15.47 10.09
N LEU A 451 -4.85 -15.95 8.85
CA LEU A 451 -6.11 -16.25 8.18
C LEU A 451 -6.64 -17.66 8.51
N LYS A 452 -5.80 -18.51 9.12
CA LYS A 452 -6.04 -19.93 9.35
C LYS A 452 -6.43 -20.67 8.07
N VAL A 453 -5.67 -20.42 6.99
CA VAL A 453 -5.91 -20.98 5.66
C VAL A 453 -4.82 -21.99 5.30
N SER A 454 -5.27 -23.15 4.82
CA SER A 454 -4.43 -24.20 4.24
C SER A 454 -4.85 -24.43 2.79
N PRO A 455 -4.19 -23.77 1.81
CA PRO A 455 -4.53 -23.91 0.41
C PRO A 455 -4.30 -25.33 -0.11
N ALA A 456 -5.30 -25.89 -0.79
CA ALA A 456 -5.18 -27.18 -1.48
C ALA A 456 -4.72 -27.01 -2.95
N VAL A 457 -4.90 -25.81 -3.49
CA VAL A 457 -4.57 -25.43 -4.86
C VAL A 457 -3.57 -24.28 -4.85
N THR A 458 -2.55 -24.38 -5.69
CA THR A 458 -1.59 -23.31 -5.94
C THR A 458 -1.67 -22.87 -7.40
N ALA A 459 -2.06 -21.63 -7.64
CA ALA A 459 -2.04 -20.98 -8.94
C ALA A 459 -0.75 -20.17 -9.13
N TYR A 460 -0.19 -20.18 -10.33
CA TYR A 460 1.03 -19.43 -10.67
C TYR A 460 1.09 -19.10 -12.16
N ASP A 461 1.96 -18.16 -12.52
CA ASP A 461 2.13 -17.71 -13.90
C ASP A 461 2.59 -18.85 -14.82
N LEU A 462 2.27 -18.76 -16.11
CA LEU A 462 2.78 -19.69 -17.12
C LEU A 462 4.31 -19.62 -17.27
N HIS A 463 4.94 -18.48 -16.94
CA HIS A 463 6.36 -18.27 -17.16
C HIS A 463 7.21 -19.34 -16.45
N PRO A 464 8.02 -20.12 -17.19
CA PRO A 464 8.70 -21.29 -16.64
C PRO A 464 9.81 -20.91 -15.65
N LEU A 465 10.49 -19.78 -15.89
CA LEU A 465 11.66 -19.34 -15.13
C LEU A 465 11.35 -18.33 -14.01
N TYR A 466 10.07 -18.01 -13.77
CA TYR A 466 9.75 -17.11 -12.66
C TYR A 466 10.04 -17.77 -11.31
N ALA A 467 10.61 -17.01 -10.39
CA ALA A 467 10.84 -17.41 -9.02
C ALA A 467 9.51 -17.73 -8.32
N SER A 468 8.46 -16.93 -8.55
CA SER A 468 7.08 -17.22 -8.08
C SER A 468 6.57 -18.57 -8.58
N SER A 469 6.81 -18.91 -9.85
CA SER A 469 6.44 -20.19 -10.44
C SER A 469 7.26 -21.35 -9.87
N ALA A 470 8.55 -21.16 -9.63
CA ALA A 470 9.40 -22.16 -8.97
C ALA A 470 8.95 -22.42 -7.52
N LEU A 471 8.68 -21.35 -6.76
CA LEU A 471 8.12 -21.44 -5.40
C LEU A 471 6.77 -22.17 -5.40
N ALA A 472 5.89 -21.87 -6.36
CA ALA A 472 4.60 -22.52 -6.48
C ALA A 472 4.69 -24.03 -6.71
N ARG A 473 5.60 -24.45 -7.61
CA ARG A 473 5.85 -25.87 -7.93
C ARG A 473 6.44 -26.64 -6.75
N ALA A 474 7.26 -26.00 -5.92
CA ALA A 474 7.86 -26.63 -4.75
C ALA A 474 6.86 -26.88 -3.61
N LEU A 475 5.72 -26.18 -3.58
CA LEU A 475 4.69 -26.38 -2.57
C LEU A 475 3.89 -27.67 -2.84
N PRO A 476 3.31 -28.33 -1.82
CA PRO A 476 2.40 -29.46 -2.03
C PRO A 476 1.05 -29.03 -2.64
N GLY A 477 0.24 -30.01 -3.05
CA GLY A 477 -1.13 -29.80 -3.54
C GLY A 477 -1.26 -29.60 -5.06
N LYS A 478 -2.48 -29.36 -5.53
CA LYS A 478 -2.79 -29.23 -6.96
C LYS A 478 -2.20 -27.95 -7.53
N LYS A 479 -1.63 -28.04 -8.73
CA LYS A 479 -0.96 -26.93 -9.44
C LYS A 479 -1.80 -26.48 -10.62
N ILE A 480 -1.99 -25.17 -10.76
CA ILE A 480 -2.74 -24.56 -11.86
C ILE A 480 -1.90 -23.43 -12.44
N GLN A 481 -1.54 -23.54 -13.71
CA GLN A 481 -0.92 -22.45 -14.45
C GLN A 481 -2.00 -21.50 -14.95
N VAL A 482 -1.78 -20.20 -14.77
CA VAL A 482 -2.69 -19.15 -15.23
C VAL A 482 -1.91 -18.17 -16.09
N GLN A 483 -2.43 -17.86 -17.27
CA GLN A 483 -1.72 -17.01 -18.23
C GLN A 483 -1.74 -15.57 -17.74
N HIS A 484 -0.60 -14.88 -17.87
CA HIS A 484 -0.37 -13.54 -17.30
C HIS A 484 -1.47 -12.52 -17.64
N HIS A 485 -1.82 -12.42 -18.93
CA HIS A 485 -2.80 -11.45 -19.42
C HIS A 485 -4.23 -11.87 -19.08
N ALA A 486 -4.50 -13.18 -19.10
CA ALA A 486 -5.74 -13.71 -18.60
C ALA A 486 -5.92 -13.41 -17.10
N ALA A 487 -4.86 -13.53 -16.30
CA ALA A 487 -4.88 -13.16 -14.88
C ALA A 487 -5.15 -11.67 -14.68
N HIS A 488 -4.55 -10.78 -15.48
CA HIS A 488 -4.87 -9.36 -15.48
C HIS A 488 -6.36 -9.09 -15.75
N ALA A 489 -6.91 -9.64 -16.82
CA ALA A 489 -8.33 -9.48 -17.16
C ALA A 489 -9.27 -10.05 -16.08
N LEU A 490 -8.97 -11.26 -15.58
CA LEU A 490 -9.73 -11.93 -14.53
C LEU A 490 -9.67 -11.18 -13.20
N SER A 491 -8.57 -10.47 -12.90
CA SER A 491 -8.47 -9.65 -11.69
C SER A 491 -9.50 -8.51 -11.70
N ALA A 492 -9.66 -7.82 -12.84
CA ALA A 492 -10.63 -6.74 -12.99
C ALA A 492 -12.07 -7.29 -12.98
N ALA A 493 -12.31 -8.42 -13.67
CA ALA A 493 -13.60 -9.10 -13.64
C ALA A 493 -13.99 -9.54 -12.21
N ALA A 494 -13.04 -10.05 -11.42
CA ALA A 494 -13.25 -10.47 -10.05
C ALA A 494 -13.56 -9.28 -9.11
N GLU A 495 -12.86 -8.15 -9.28
CA GLU A 495 -13.12 -6.93 -8.50
C GLU A 495 -14.51 -6.36 -8.76
N HIS A 496 -14.93 -6.32 -10.03
CA HIS A 496 -16.23 -5.81 -10.45
C HIS A 496 -17.36 -6.84 -10.41
N LYS A 497 -17.05 -8.09 -10.03
CA LYS A 497 -18.00 -9.23 -10.01
C LYS A 497 -18.75 -9.38 -11.34
N LEU A 498 -18.01 -9.26 -12.45
CA LEU A 498 -18.59 -9.42 -13.77
C LEU A 498 -19.10 -10.85 -13.95
N GLU A 499 -20.30 -10.97 -14.52
CA GLU A 499 -20.94 -12.23 -14.87
C GLU A 499 -21.10 -12.34 -16.38
N GLY A 500 -21.04 -13.56 -16.91
CA GLY A 500 -21.18 -13.84 -18.34
C GLY A 500 -19.94 -13.52 -19.19
N PRO A 501 -20.06 -13.65 -20.53
CA PRO A 501 -18.97 -13.41 -21.47
C PRO A 501 -18.52 -11.95 -21.51
N PHE A 502 -17.22 -11.70 -21.67
CA PHE A 502 -16.67 -10.34 -21.80
C PHE A 502 -15.42 -10.29 -22.69
N LEU A 503 -15.10 -9.09 -23.18
CA LEU A 503 -13.86 -8.79 -23.89
C LEU A 503 -12.93 -7.99 -22.98
N ALA A 504 -11.63 -8.25 -23.08
CA ALA A 504 -10.61 -7.53 -22.33
C ALA A 504 -9.49 -7.06 -23.25
N ALA A 505 -9.10 -5.79 -23.10
CA ALA A 505 -7.85 -5.26 -23.64
C ALA A 505 -6.80 -5.26 -22.52
N VAL A 506 -5.69 -5.96 -22.73
CA VAL A 506 -4.63 -6.14 -21.73
C VAL A 506 -3.31 -5.65 -22.31
N PHE A 507 -2.90 -4.47 -21.86
CA PHE A 507 -1.68 -3.80 -22.32
C PHE A 507 -0.67 -3.72 -21.17
N ASP A 508 0.48 -4.36 -21.35
CA ASP A 508 1.54 -4.44 -20.35
C ASP A 508 2.94 -4.30 -20.99
N GLY A 509 3.97 -4.52 -20.17
CA GLY A 509 5.36 -4.55 -20.62
C GLY A 509 5.81 -5.91 -21.15
N THR A 510 5.62 -6.98 -20.37
CA THR A 510 6.06 -8.33 -20.72
C THR A 510 5.25 -9.36 -19.94
N GLY A 511 4.54 -10.23 -20.64
CA GLY A 511 4.00 -11.46 -20.07
C GLY A 511 4.26 -12.67 -20.97
N TYR A 512 4.38 -13.86 -20.36
CA TYR A 512 4.63 -15.09 -21.12
C TYR A 512 3.38 -15.51 -21.89
N GLY A 513 3.52 -15.61 -23.22
CA GLY A 513 2.47 -16.07 -24.11
C GLY A 513 2.30 -17.58 -24.09
N THR A 514 1.10 -18.06 -24.45
CA THR A 514 0.85 -19.50 -24.59
C THR A 514 1.60 -20.13 -25.77
N ASP A 515 2.13 -19.30 -26.66
CA ASP A 515 2.93 -19.66 -27.84
C ASP A 515 4.44 -19.47 -27.63
N GLY A 516 4.87 -19.25 -26.38
CA GLY A 516 6.27 -19.02 -26.02
C GLY A 516 6.83 -17.65 -26.41
N ARG A 517 5.99 -16.75 -26.96
CA ARG A 517 6.38 -15.37 -27.30
C ARG A 517 6.08 -14.41 -26.15
N ILE A 518 6.62 -13.20 -26.23
CA ILE A 518 6.33 -12.14 -25.26
C ILE A 518 5.03 -11.45 -25.65
N TRP A 519 4.03 -11.48 -24.80
CA TRP A 519 2.78 -10.75 -24.98
C TRP A 519 2.84 -9.41 -24.23
N GLY A 520 1.93 -8.49 -24.59
CA GLY A 520 1.73 -7.23 -23.87
C GLY A 520 0.83 -6.22 -24.58
N GLY A 521 0.13 -6.63 -25.63
CA GLY A 521 -0.73 -5.79 -26.47
C GLY A 521 -1.92 -6.59 -26.96
N GLU A 522 -2.68 -7.17 -26.01
CA GLU A 522 -3.57 -8.29 -26.26
C GLU A 522 -5.06 -7.92 -26.16
N PHE A 523 -5.88 -8.53 -27.01
CA PHE A 523 -7.33 -8.53 -26.91
C PHE A 523 -7.81 -9.96 -26.65
N LEU A 524 -8.46 -10.19 -25.52
CA LEU A 524 -8.91 -11.51 -25.07
C LEU A 524 -10.43 -11.57 -25.02
N ALA A 525 -11.00 -12.70 -25.40
CA ALA A 525 -12.43 -12.99 -25.27
C ALA A 525 -12.65 -14.10 -24.24
N PHE A 526 -13.48 -13.83 -23.24
CA PHE A 526 -13.84 -14.75 -22.16
C PHE A 526 -15.29 -15.22 -22.32
N GLY A 527 -15.53 -16.51 -22.13
CA GLY A 527 -16.85 -17.15 -22.22
C GLY A 527 -16.76 -18.62 -21.83
N ASP A 528 -17.86 -19.21 -21.34
CA ASP A 528 -17.96 -20.64 -21.00
C ASP A 528 -16.86 -21.16 -20.05
N GLY A 529 -16.41 -20.32 -19.13
CA GLY A 529 -15.33 -20.66 -18.19
C GLY A 529 -13.94 -20.77 -18.83
N THR A 530 -13.78 -20.38 -20.09
CA THR A 530 -12.51 -20.36 -20.83
C THR A 530 -12.25 -18.99 -21.45
N TRP A 531 -11.13 -18.86 -22.14
CA TRP A 531 -10.77 -17.67 -22.89
C TRP A 531 -10.00 -18.01 -24.16
N ARG A 532 -10.03 -17.09 -25.12
CA ARG A 532 -9.22 -17.15 -26.34
C ARG A 532 -8.61 -15.79 -26.66
N ARG A 533 -7.46 -15.80 -27.32
CA ARG A 533 -6.84 -14.59 -27.86
C ARG A 533 -7.58 -14.17 -29.13
N ALA A 534 -8.27 -13.02 -29.08
CA ALA A 534 -9.10 -12.52 -30.17
C ALA A 534 -8.32 -11.61 -31.14
N GLY A 535 -7.27 -10.94 -30.66
CA GLY A 535 -6.39 -10.11 -31.47
C GLY A 535 -5.18 -9.65 -30.68
N HIS A 536 -4.14 -9.16 -31.36
CA HIS A 536 -2.94 -8.64 -30.72
C HIS A 536 -2.16 -7.70 -31.64
N LEU A 537 -1.24 -6.92 -31.07
CA LEU A 537 -0.25 -6.18 -31.87
C LEU A 537 0.58 -7.14 -32.71
N LYS A 538 0.84 -6.78 -33.97
CA LYS A 538 1.73 -7.57 -34.85
C LYS A 538 3.08 -7.78 -34.16
N TYR A 539 3.56 -9.02 -34.18
CA TYR A 539 4.86 -9.36 -33.59
C TYR A 539 6.00 -8.58 -34.24
N PHE A 540 6.89 -8.07 -33.40
CA PHE A 540 8.20 -7.54 -33.77
C PHE A 540 9.29 -8.13 -32.88
N ARG A 541 10.56 -7.97 -33.25
CA ARG A 541 11.68 -8.62 -32.55
C ARG A 541 12.31 -7.68 -31.51
N LEU A 542 12.76 -8.24 -30.39
CA LEU A 542 13.53 -7.51 -29.37
C LEU A 542 15.00 -7.96 -29.39
N PRO A 543 15.88 -7.35 -30.21
CA PRO A 543 17.25 -7.79 -30.33
C PRO A 543 18.00 -7.57 -29.01
N GLY A 544 18.46 -8.66 -28.40
CA GLY A 544 19.10 -8.70 -27.10
C GLY A 544 18.17 -9.03 -25.93
N GLY A 545 16.89 -9.33 -26.18
CA GLY A 545 15.93 -9.69 -25.14
C GLY A 545 15.84 -8.63 -24.03
N GLU A 546 16.29 -8.99 -22.83
CA GLU A 546 16.32 -8.12 -21.65
C GLU A 546 17.11 -6.82 -21.88
N ALA A 547 18.17 -6.86 -22.69
CA ALA A 547 18.93 -5.66 -23.03
C ALA A 547 18.04 -4.59 -23.68
N ALA A 548 17.00 -4.97 -24.44
CA ALA A 548 16.08 -4.03 -25.08
C ALA A 548 15.08 -3.36 -24.10
N VAL A 549 14.97 -3.86 -22.87
CA VAL A 549 14.19 -3.23 -21.80
C VAL A 549 14.95 -2.02 -21.24
N HIS A 550 16.27 -2.12 -21.15
CA HIS A 550 17.13 -1.03 -20.69
C HIS A 550 17.55 -0.12 -21.84
N GLU A 551 18.08 -0.68 -22.92
CA GLU A 551 18.50 0.01 -24.13
C GLU A 551 17.32 0.13 -25.10
N ILE A 552 16.34 0.98 -24.76
CA ILE A 552 15.08 1.11 -25.52
C ILE A 552 15.26 1.49 -27.00
N TRP A 553 16.41 2.08 -27.35
CA TRP A 553 16.77 2.35 -28.75
C TRP A 553 16.83 1.08 -29.62
N ARG A 554 17.07 -0.10 -29.02
CA ARG A 554 17.05 -1.40 -29.71
C ARG A 554 15.67 -1.75 -30.24
N SER A 555 14.63 -1.49 -29.44
CA SER A 555 13.22 -1.68 -29.82
C SER A 555 12.84 -0.74 -30.97
N ALA A 556 13.24 0.53 -30.88
CA ALA A 556 13.04 1.51 -31.96
C ALA A 556 13.77 1.10 -33.25
N PHE A 557 15.01 0.62 -33.14
CA PHE A 557 15.80 0.13 -34.27
C PHE A 557 15.10 -1.05 -34.96
N SER A 558 14.60 -2.03 -34.20
CA SER A 558 13.91 -3.20 -34.77
C SER A 558 12.66 -2.80 -35.55
N LEU A 559 11.79 -1.98 -34.94
CA LEU A 559 10.56 -1.53 -35.59
C LEU A 559 10.85 -0.74 -36.87
N LEU A 560 11.78 0.22 -36.83
CA LEU A 560 12.11 1.03 -38.01
C LEU A 560 12.85 0.26 -39.08
N SER A 561 13.63 -0.78 -38.72
CA SER A 561 14.28 -1.67 -39.69
C SER A 561 13.28 -2.51 -40.49
N SER A 562 12.09 -2.74 -39.93
CA SER A 562 11.01 -3.45 -40.63
C SER A 562 10.26 -2.57 -41.65
N LEU A 563 10.50 -1.25 -41.65
CA LEU A 563 9.85 -0.30 -42.54
C LEU A 563 10.80 0.10 -43.68
N PRO A 564 10.35 0.11 -44.95
CA PRO A 564 11.15 0.60 -46.07
C PRO A 564 11.66 2.03 -45.81
N GLY A 565 12.97 2.21 -45.77
CA GLY A 565 13.60 3.51 -45.50
C GLY A 565 13.47 4.03 -44.07
N GLY A 566 12.91 3.26 -43.12
CA GLY A 566 12.61 3.70 -41.76
C GLY A 566 13.83 4.20 -40.95
N LEU A 567 15.04 3.77 -41.32
CA LEU A 567 16.29 4.22 -40.68
C LEU A 567 16.90 5.50 -41.27
N ARG A 568 16.41 6.01 -42.42
CA ARG A 568 17.05 7.11 -43.17
C ARG A 568 17.10 8.45 -42.42
N SER A 569 16.32 8.64 -41.35
CA SER A 569 16.28 9.89 -40.57
C SER A 569 16.26 9.64 -39.05
N ALA A 570 16.80 8.52 -38.59
CA ALA A 570 16.75 8.08 -37.20
C ALA A 570 17.74 8.86 -36.30
N GLN A 571 17.41 10.11 -35.96
CA GLN A 571 18.25 10.98 -35.10
C GLN A 571 18.60 10.35 -33.74
N PHE A 572 17.72 9.52 -33.17
CA PHE A 572 17.95 8.83 -31.91
C PHE A 572 19.11 7.82 -31.97
N LEU A 573 19.54 7.40 -33.17
CA LEU A 573 20.73 6.56 -33.37
C LEU A 573 22.03 7.36 -33.35
N LYS A 574 21.97 8.70 -33.35
CA LYS A 574 23.17 9.54 -33.29
C LYS A 574 23.96 9.21 -32.03
N GLY A 575 25.24 8.85 -32.20
CA GLY A 575 26.12 8.45 -31.10
C GLY A 575 26.01 6.99 -30.68
N VAL A 576 25.15 6.17 -31.30
CA VAL A 576 25.22 4.71 -31.17
C VAL A 576 26.39 4.21 -32.04
N PRO A 577 27.34 3.41 -31.52
CA PRO A 577 28.46 2.92 -32.31
C PRO A 577 28.00 2.15 -33.54
N ALA A 578 28.61 2.42 -34.70
CA ALA A 578 28.26 1.76 -35.96
C ALA A 578 28.42 0.23 -35.89
N GLY A 579 29.37 -0.26 -35.07
CA GLY A 579 29.52 -1.69 -34.77
C GLY A 579 28.28 -2.31 -34.13
N ASN A 580 27.64 -1.60 -33.17
CA ASN A 580 26.43 -2.05 -32.50
C ASN A 580 25.25 -2.13 -33.49
N LEU A 581 25.11 -1.13 -34.37
CA LEU A 581 24.06 -1.13 -35.40
C LEU A 581 24.21 -2.32 -36.36
N ARG A 582 25.44 -2.59 -36.84
CA ARG A 582 25.71 -3.77 -37.69
C ARG A 582 25.42 -5.08 -36.96
N ALA A 583 25.80 -5.18 -35.69
CA ALA A 583 25.53 -6.35 -34.87
C ALA A 583 24.01 -6.58 -34.73
N LEU A 584 23.23 -5.54 -34.41
CA LEU A 584 21.77 -5.62 -34.31
C LEU A 584 21.13 -6.03 -35.65
N SER A 585 21.55 -5.45 -36.77
CA SER A 585 21.03 -5.85 -38.09
C SER A 585 21.24 -7.34 -38.35
N ARG A 586 22.43 -7.87 -38.00
CA ARG A 586 22.74 -9.31 -38.14
C ARG A 586 21.90 -10.16 -37.19
N MET A 587 21.73 -9.74 -35.94
CA MET A 587 20.87 -10.43 -34.97
C MET A 587 19.42 -10.51 -35.46
N LEU A 588 18.89 -9.39 -35.97
CA LEU A 588 17.53 -9.33 -36.51
C LEU A 588 17.36 -10.21 -37.74
N ALA A 589 18.31 -10.18 -38.68
CA ALA A 589 18.27 -11.03 -39.88
C ALA A 589 18.36 -12.52 -39.54
N ALA A 590 19.24 -12.90 -38.61
CA ALA A 590 19.43 -14.28 -38.19
C ALA A 590 18.40 -14.78 -37.16
N GLY A 591 17.61 -13.89 -36.55
CA GLY A 591 16.74 -14.24 -35.42
C GLY A 591 17.47 -14.60 -34.13
N LEU A 592 18.77 -14.29 -34.03
CA LEU A 592 19.59 -14.63 -32.87
C LEU A 592 19.29 -13.71 -31.69
N ASN A 593 19.00 -14.28 -30.52
CA ASN A 593 18.67 -13.55 -29.29
C ASN A 593 17.66 -12.40 -29.51
N SER A 594 16.67 -12.64 -30.38
CA SER A 594 15.73 -11.63 -30.85
C SER A 594 14.29 -12.13 -30.67
N PRO A 595 13.83 -12.39 -29.43
CA PRO A 595 12.50 -12.91 -29.17
C PRO A 595 11.42 -12.02 -29.77
N GLU A 596 10.34 -12.64 -30.23
CA GLU A 596 9.19 -11.94 -30.76
C GLU A 596 8.30 -11.41 -29.62
N THR A 597 7.81 -10.19 -29.79
CA THR A 597 6.94 -9.52 -28.83
C THR A 597 5.76 -8.80 -29.52
N SER A 598 4.61 -8.84 -28.86
CA SER A 598 3.43 -8.00 -29.14
C SER A 598 3.22 -6.95 -28.04
N SER A 599 4.26 -6.59 -27.30
CA SER A 599 4.18 -5.71 -26.13
C SER A 599 3.86 -4.25 -26.48
N MET A 600 2.82 -3.72 -25.83
CA MET A 600 2.49 -2.30 -25.86
C MET A 600 3.56 -1.48 -25.13
N GLY A 601 4.08 -1.96 -23.99
CA GLY A 601 5.15 -1.28 -23.26
C GLY A 601 6.41 -1.10 -24.11
N ARG A 602 6.82 -2.13 -24.85
CA ARG A 602 7.98 -2.08 -25.77
C ARG A 602 7.73 -1.17 -26.97
N LEU A 603 6.49 -1.13 -27.47
CA LEU A 603 6.10 -0.16 -28.50
C LEU A 603 6.22 1.28 -27.97
N PHE A 604 5.73 1.56 -26.75
CA PHE A 604 5.86 2.89 -26.15
C PHE A 604 7.31 3.26 -25.82
N ASP A 605 8.15 2.30 -25.43
CA ASP A 605 9.60 2.51 -25.29
C ASP A 605 10.23 2.95 -26.62
N ALA A 606 9.89 2.26 -27.71
CA ALA A 606 10.35 2.61 -29.05
C ALA A 606 9.87 3.99 -29.51
N VAL A 607 8.58 4.31 -29.34
CA VAL A 607 8.00 5.62 -29.69
C VAL A 607 8.66 6.73 -28.86
N SER A 608 8.87 6.52 -27.57
CA SER A 608 9.55 7.48 -26.69
C SER A 608 10.99 7.74 -27.13
N CYS A 609 11.67 6.70 -27.63
CA CYS A 609 13.02 6.82 -28.18
C CYS A 609 13.04 7.60 -29.49
N VAL A 610 12.12 7.30 -30.41
CA VAL A 610 11.97 8.03 -31.68
C VAL A 610 11.62 9.50 -31.44
N ALA A 611 10.80 9.79 -30.42
CA ALA A 611 10.47 11.15 -29.98
C ALA A 611 11.64 11.91 -29.33
N GLY A 612 12.81 11.26 -29.17
CA GLY A 612 14.02 11.89 -28.64
C GLY A 612 14.06 12.02 -27.12
N LEU A 613 13.18 11.34 -26.39
CA LEU A 613 13.10 11.46 -24.92
C LEU A 613 14.20 10.71 -24.22
N ARG A 614 14.39 9.43 -24.58
CA ARG A 614 15.43 8.58 -24.01
C ARG A 614 15.94 7.55 -25.00
N ARG A 615 17.19 7.16 -24.81
CA ARG A 615 17.77 5.96 -25.44
C ARG A 615 17.88 4.79 -24.46
N GLU A 616 17.98 5.10 -23.18
CA GLU A 616 18.15 4.13 -22.10
C GLU A 616 17.20 4.43 -20.94
N ALA A 617 16.62 3.38 -20.38
CA ALA A 617 15.76 3.40 -19.20
C ALA A 617 16.51 2.84 -17.99
N THR A 618 16.41 3.57 -16.87
CA THR A 618 17.02 3.20 -15.58
C THR A 618 16.07 2.52 -14.61
N TYR A 619 14.78 2.48 -14.96
CA TYR A 619 13.73 1.75 -14.28
C TYR A 619 12.59 1.41 -15.25
N GLU A 620 11.82 0.38 -14.91
CA GLU A 620 10.69 -0.09 -15.72
C GLU A 620 9.65 1.01 -15.98
N GLY A 621 9.25 1.18 -17.25
CA GLY A 621 8.23 2.15 -17.67
C GLY A 621 8.70 3.60 -17.73
N GLN A 622 9.99 3.88 -17.53
CA GLN A 622 10.51 5.24 -17.47
C GLN A 622 10.15 6.10 -18.70
N ALA A 623 10.54 5.66 -19.90
CA ALA A 623 10.35 6.46 -21.10
C ALA A 623 8.87 6.65 -21.47
N PRO A 624 8.00 5.61 -21.37
CA PRO A 624 6.55 5.77 -21.52
C PRO A 624 5.94 6.79 -20.53
N MET A 625 6.35 6.77 -19.26
CA MET A 625 5.86 7.72 -18.25
C MET A 625 6.30 9.17 -18.53
N GLU A 626 7.52 9.34 -19.07
CA GLU A 626 8.02 10.65 -19.49
C GLU A 626 7.30 11.15 -20.75
N LEU A 627 7.02 10.26 -21.71
CA LEU A 627 6.21 10.55 -22.89
C LEU A 627 4.80 10.98 -22.49
N GLU A 628 4.13 10.23 -21.62
CA GLU A 628 2.82 10.59 -21.05
C GLU A 628 2.84 11.99 -20.42
N SER A 629 3.94 12.31 -19.73
CA SER A 629 4.10 13.59 -19.03
C SER A 629 4.20 14.82 -19.94
N LEU A 630 4.41 14.63 -21.25
CA LEU A 630 4.37 15.72 -22.24
C LEU A 630 2.95 16.07 -22.66
N PHE A 631 2.02 15.13 -22.55
CA PHE A 631 0.64 15.36 -22.95
C PHE A 631 -0.10 16.12 -21.85
N LYS A 632 -0.64 17.29 -22.20
CA LYS A 632 -1.52 18.05 -21.30
C LYS A 632 -2.86 17.32 -21.20
N THR A 633 -3.06 16.51 -20.17
CA THR A 633 -4.42 16.15 -19.76
C THR A 633 -5.11 17.44 -19.33
N ARG A 634 -6.19 17.85 -20.02
CA ARG A 634 -7.08 18.92 -19.54
C ARG A 634 -7.47 18.55 -18.11
N SER A 635 -7.04 19.34 -17.15
CA SER A 635 -7.51 19.23 -15.77
C SER A 635 -9.02 19.37 -15.83
N ARG A 636 -9.76 18.32 -15.47
CA ARG A 636 -11.12 18.51 -14.97
C ARG A 636 -11.01 19.45 -13.76
N ASP A 637 -11.98 20.34 -13.62
CA ASP A 637 -11.86 21.59 -12.86
C ASP A 637 -11.10 21.42 -11.52
N PRO A 638 -10.03 22.22 -11.29
CA PRO A 638 -9.33 22.18 -10.02
C PRO A 638 -10.29 22.60 -8.90
N TYR A 639 -10.29 21.83 -7.80
CA TYR A 639 -11.08 22.12 -6.60
C TYR A 639 -10.43 23.16 -5.71
#